data_AF-N1S290-F1
#
_entry.id   AF-N1S290-F1
#
_cell.length_a   1.000
_cell.length_b   1.000
_cell.length_c   1.000
_cell.angle_alpha   90.00
_cell.angle_beta   90.00
_cell.angle_gamma   90.00
#
_symmetry.space_group_name_H-M   'P 1'
#
loop_
_entity.id
_entity.type
_entity.pdbx_description
1 polymer ?
#
loop_
_entity_poly.entity_id
_entity_poly.type
_entity_poly.pdbx_seq_one_letter_code
_entity_poly.pdbx_strand_id
1 'polypeptide(L)'
;MSGNKAAWISAPSDYPFQVKEACMPTAGPGEIVIKNAAVSINPVDWKIQHHGRYLSEYPFILGEDAAGIVEQVGAGVTRFKKGDRIIAAFQHYPVAMDKLACPVPEGMTFEEAVVLPLAISTASAGLYDPAILNLPLPNPNPTGYDESTGKTILIWGGASSVGAIAIQLAAASGATVITTASPANHDFVRSLGASHVFDYRSASVIEDIVRVLKTTPSYGVFDAIGGDASFDATSAILDKLGEYLPVATVIATDRVTDNYKPKYVVAFSIIQEPTKHIGEWIWCNYIPKALANGSFKAKPDASVVEHGLESIQGALDVHQKGVSAKKIVIFKLRNDLQQDDVPLVSTPDELMQVPDTLMQDKRVRYANLSLTAYRTDNAPAMPSLLEAVCHFFFSAKRKPGLWKVRNADTVFSTISLEPCQDCKRESSQRVRYRWRIILGLVLPFAISALDVTIIATALPWIAADFDRVTQLNWIIAAFNLTAVVFIPLWGQMADIFGRHSTIQACMILTLIGGGICTGTPYNAFPMLLFGRALQGIGCAGMNVVIRAIVADKVSLREDAYTWSIFSLVGGCSYAIGPVVGGYLTKTTWRWCFGINLPIGVAGCIVVFVFLRPVLLGPQPLPQLEETTQIARKSTVMQRLATIDAGGQDLCLLGIGLLVLAFTWAGATYDWDTSAVLVPTIAGFVIIFAFIWWQREMEPGRRLAKLFPRQLPMISWQVIKNRDIGLLLFTSFASGMAMYAVMYFCSLYFTMVKHSPASEAGRALLFFVPGIAVGVYMAIRMCNNWPRQTWHPIMTGSIIEAVAIALLAWAMWEERDGVVYGMMAMAGVGVGVRFMPVPLHGMGFFPKQVSAIVSLTQLSDPLGGTFGLTIMTTVFNNAVNLGNNTTMSANDFVTLQNLPPEAIAEIKEAAKEGIVWALIAIFPFMILCIVAAAFMGSVYLTTGAEDEDDNANQIYEGVYLWALLRKEKIDRNSDKVKVTYRAAYANRPSLPR
;
A
#
# COMPACT_ATOMS: atom_id res chain seq x y z
N MET A 1 0.34 -34.16 27.90
CA MET A 1 1.38 -33.25 27.36
C MET A 1 0.87 -31.83 27.58
N SER A 2 1.63 -30.97 28.26
CA SER A 2 1.25 -29.57 28.45
C SER A 2 1.52 -28.78 27.17
N GLY A 3 0.46 -28.23 26.56
CA GLY A 3 0.58 -27.40 25.36
C GLY A 3 1.40 -26.12 25.59
N ASN A 4 1.78 -25.44 24.50
CA ASN A 4 2.24 -24.06 24.58
C ASN A 4 1.05 -23.17 24.98
N LYS A 5 1.30 -22.20 25.87
CA LYS A 5 0.34 -21.17 26.27
C LYS A 5 1.04 -19.82 26.19
N ALA A 6 0.24 -18.79 25.93
CA ALA A 6 0.70 -17.41 25.89
C ALA A 6 -0.38 -16.49 26.46
N ALA A 7 0.03 -15.32 26.95
CA ALA A 7 -0.87 -14.23 27.26
C ALA A 7 -1.14 -13.43 25.98
N TRP A 8 -2.38 -13.46 25.50
CA TRP A 8 -2.78 -12.82 24.26
C TRP A 8 -3.45 -11.47 24.51
N ILE A 9 -3.16 -10.51 23.63
CA ILE A 9 -3.98 -9.31 23.42
C ILE A 9 -4.82 -9.52 22.15
N SER A 10 -6.14 -9.53 22.26
CA SER A 10 -7.04 -9.95 21.16
C SER A 10 -7.51 -8.81 20.27
N ALA A 11 -7.41 -7.57 20.75
CA ALA A 11 -7.78 -6.35 20.05
C ALA A 11 -7.00 -5.14 20.62
N PRO A 12 -6.96 -3.98 19.92
CA PRO A 12 -6.41 -2.75 20.50
C PRO A 12 -7.12 -2.38 21.80
N SER A 13 -6.37 -2.06 22.86
CA SER A 13 -6.91 -1.73 24.19
C SER A 13 -7.67 -2.87 24.89
N ASP A 14 -7.42 -4.14 24.51
CA ASP A 14 -7.96 -5.33 25.18
C ASP A 14 -7.29 -5.51 26.57
N TYR A 15 -8.12 -5.51 27.62
CA TYR A 15 -7.73 -5.59 29.03
C TYR A 15 -8.80 -6.39 29.79
N PRO A 16 -8.42 -7.39 30.62
CA PRO A 16 -7.07 -7.86 30.86
C PRO A 16 -6.53 -8.77 29.72
N PHE A 17 -5.23 -9.07 29.75
CA PHE A 17 -4.64 -10.12 28.90
C PHE A 17 -5.36 -11.48 29.07
N GLN A 18 -5.46 -12.24 27.97
CA GLN A 18 -6.16 -13.52 27.96
C GLN A 18 -5.17 -14.67 27.75
N VAL A 19 -4.91 -15.46 28.80
CA VAL A 19 -4.06 -16.66 28.69
C VAL A 19 -4.80 -17.76 27.92
N LYS A 20 -4.25 -18.17 26.78
CA LYS A 20 -4.81 -19.22 25.90
C LYS A 20 -3.71 -20.10 25.36
N GLU A 21 -4.09 -21.25 24.80
CA GLU A 21 -3.17 -22.10 24.04
C GLU A 21 -2.57 -21.33 22.85
N ALA A 22 -1.32 -21.67 22.54
CA ALA A 22 -0.58 -21.16 21.39
C ALA A 22 0.00 -22.36 20.61
N CYS A 23 0.35 -22.16 19.34
CA CYS A 23 1.03 -23.20 18.58
C CYS A 23 2.45 -23.41 19.14
N MET A 24 2.96 -24.64 19.11
CA MET A 24 4.40 -24.89 19.32
C MET A 24 5.15 -24.34 18.11
N PRO A 25 6.08 -23.38 18.26
CA PRO A 25 6.88 -22.93 17.14
C PRO A 25 7.99 -23.94 16.79
N THR A 26 8.60 -23.74 15.63
CA THR A 26 9.75 -24.51 15.15
C THR A 26 10.85 -23.52 14.78
N ALA A 27 12.09 -23.76 15.20
CA ALA A 27 13.21 -22.85 14.93
C ALA A 27 13.56 -22.81 13.42
N GLY A 28 13.46 -21.63 12.79
CA GLY A 28 13.96 -21.36 11.45
C GLY A 28 15.48 -21.11 11.41
N PRO A 29 16.08 -20.89 10.22
CA PRO A 29 17.52 -20.65 10.11
C PRO A 29 17.97 -19.42 10.92
N GLY A 30 19.00 -19.57 11.76
CA GLY A 30 19.47 -18.52 12.67
C GLY A 30 18.62 -18.30 13.93
N GLU A 31 17.56 -19.10 14.13
CA GLU A 31 16.65 -18.97 15.27
C GLU A 31 16.80 -20.11 16.29
N ILE A 32 16.33 -19.86 17.51
CA ILE A 32 16.25 -20.81 18.61
C ILE A 32 14.87 -20.75 19.27
N VAL A 33 14.29 -21.91 19.61
CA VAL A 33 13.08 -22.02 20.45
C VAL A 33 13.52 -22.29 21.88
N ILE A 34 12.91 -21.61 22.84
CA ILE A 34 13.43 -21.54 24.22
C ILE A 34 12.32 -21.89 25.20
N LYS A 35 12.52 -22.90 26.06
CA LYS A 35 11.63 -23.21 27.18
C LYS A 35 11.83 -22.16 28.29
N ASN A 36 10.94 -21.19 28.38
CA ASN A 36 11.07 -20.07 29.34
C ASN A 36 10.82 -20.48 30.80
N ALA A 37 11.66 -19.97 31.69
CA ALA A 37 11.58 -20.13 33.14
C ALA A 37 11.15 -18.82 33.85
N ALA A 38 11.71 -17.68 33.43
CA ALA A 38 11.44 -16.34 33.97
C ALA A 38 11.12 -15.35 32.85
N VAL A 39 10.36 -14.30 33.16
CA VAL A 39 10.03 -13.20 32.24
C VAL A 39 9.90 -11.86 32.96
N SER A 40 10.12 -10.71 32.30
CA SER A 40 10.05 -9.39 32.97
C SER A 40 9.26 -8.33 32.21
N ILE A 41 8.48 -7.51 32.95
CA ILE A 41 7.64 -6.45 32.41
C ILE A 41 8.45 -5.17 32.11
N ASN A 42 8.16 -4.54 30.98
CA ASN A 42 8.71 -3.25 30.55
C ASN A 42 7.65 -2.15 30.42
N PRO A 43 8.07 -0.87 30.34
CA PRO A 43 7.15 0.24 30.07
C PRO A 43 6.41 0.13 28.73
N VAL A 44 6.96 -0.58 27.74
CA VAL A 44 6.37 -0.72 26.41
C VAL A 44 5.15 -1.64 26.41
N ASP A 45 5.14 -2.69 27.23
CA ASP A 45 4.09 -3.72 27.23
C ASP A 45 2.72 -3.13 27.58
N TRP A 46 2.62 -2.41 28.71
CA TRP A 46 1.37 -1.76 29.11
C TRP A 46 1.03 -0.53 28.24
N LYS A 47 2.04 0.13 27.65
CA LYS A 47 1.79 1.22 26.68
C LYS A 47 1.18 0.70 25.39
N ILE A 48 1.63 -0.44 24.88
CA ILE A 48 1.01 -1.13 23.74
C ILE A 48 -0.42 -1.53 24.12
N GLN A 49 -0.60 -2.16 25.28
CA GLN A 49 -1.93 -2.56 25.75
C GLN A 49 -2.88 -1.34 25.80
N HIS A 50 -2.58 -0.31 26.58
CA HIS A 50 -3.50 0.82 26.74
C HIS A 50 -3.71 1.66 25.48
N HIS A 51 -2.65 1.97 24.74
CA HIS A 51 -2.74 2.93 23.63
C HIS A 51 -2.98 2.29 22.26
N GLY A 52 -2.89 0.96 22.13
CA GLY A 52 -3.01 0.25 20.86
C GLY A 52 -2.00 0.71 19.80
N ARG A 53 -0.88 1.32 20.23
CA ARG A 53 0.22 1.76 19.37
C ARG A 53 1.18 0.60 19.11
N TYR A 54 2.00 0.72 18.07
CA TYR A 54 3.03 -0.24 17.64
C TYR A 54 2.53 -1.59 17.07
N LEU A 55 1.34 -2.09 17.45
CA LEU A 55 0.73 -3.28 16.85
C LEU A 55 -0.29 -2.94 15.75
N SER A 56 -0.13 -3.54 14.57
CA SER A 56 -1.05 -3.42 13.42
C SER A 56 -1.93 -4.67 13.20
N GLU A 57 -1.58 -5.81 13.80
CA GLU A 57 -2.25 -7.09 13.66
C GLU A 57 -2.57 -7.68 15.05
N TYR A 58 -3.72 -8.34 15.17
CA TYR A 58 -4.24 -8.97 16.39
C TYR A 58 -4.95 -10.29 16.01
N PRO A 59 -4.98 -11.32 16.87
CA PRO A 59 -4.43 -11.36 18.22
C PRO A 59 -2.89 -11.44 18.22
N PHE A 60 -2.25 -10.85 19.23
CA PHE A 60 -0.80 -10.78 19.35
C PHE A 60 -0.33 -11.31 20.71
N ILE A 61 0.91 -11.81 20.77
CA ILE A 61 1.59 -12.20 22.02
C ILE A 61 2.66 -11.13 22.25
N LEU A 62 2.44 -10.27 23.24
CA LEU A 62 3.45 -9.26 23.61
C LEU A 62 4.63 -9.90 24.31
N GLY A 63 5.81 -9.25 24.27
CA GLY A 63 6.91 -9.51 25.20
C GLY A 63 8.32 -9.44 24.65
N GLU A 64 9.19 -8.73 25.36
CA GLU A 64 10.56 -8.44 24.91
C GLU A 64 11.66 -9.03 25.84
N ASP A 65 11.30 -9.50 27.05
CA ASP A 65 12.26 -10.07 28.02
C ASP A 65 11.82 -11.42 28.63
N ALA A 66 12.68 -12.42 28.51
CA ALA A 66 12.59 -13.75 29.13
C ALA A 66 13.96 -14.34 29.47
N ALA A 67 13.96 -15.42 30.24
CA ALA A 67 15.10 -16.27 30.50
C ALA A 67 14.67 -17.73 30.60
N GLY A 68 15.46 -18.66 30.05
CA GLY A 68 15.06 -20.05 29.89
C GLY A 68 16.14 -20.96 29.29
N ILE A 69 15.71 -22.13 28.82
CA ILE A 69 16.56 -23.21 28.31
C ILE A 69 16.28 -23.42 26.81
N VAL A 70 17.29 -23.52 25.96
CA VAL A 70 17.09 -23.82 24.53
C VAL A 70 16.41 -25.18 24.34
N GLU A 71 15.22 -25.20 23.77
CA GLU A 71 14.43 -26.39 23.44
C GLU A 71 14.74 -26.91 22.02
N GLN A 72 14.98 -26.00 21.07
CA GLN A 72 15.33 -26.31 19.68
C GLN A 72 16.28 -25.26 19.11
N VAL A 73 17.19 -25.67 18.23
CA VAL A 73 18.03 -24.78 17.41
C VAL A 73 17.71 -24.99 15.94
N GLY A 74 17.71 -23.90 15.17
CA GLY A 74 17.50 -23.91 13.73
C GLY A 74 18.78 -24.08 12.92
N ALA A 75 18.64 -24.14 11.59
CA ALA A 75 19.77 -24.31 10.69
C ALA A 75 20.77 -23.13 10.79
N GLY A 76 22.07 -23.42 10.82
CA GLY A 76 23.13 -22.40 10.87
C GLY A 76 23.43 -21.83 12.27
N VAL A 77 22.62 -22.14 13.30
CA VAL A 77 22.95 -21.77 14.69
C VAL A 77 24.11 -22.63 15.18
N THR A 78 25.22 -21.98 15.55
CA THR A 78 26.44 -22.64 16.06
C THR A 78 26.82 -22.22 17.48
N ARG A 79 26.26 -21.11 17.97
CA ARG A 79 26.55 -20.54 19.30
C ARG A 79 25.82 -21.23 20.46
N PHE A 80 24.75 -21.97 20.16
CA PHE A 80 23.90 -22.63 21.14
C PHE A 80 23.54 -24.06 20.72
N LYS A 81 23.25 -24.91 21.69
CA LYS A 81 22.69 -26.25 21.56
C LYS A 81 21.45 -26.39 22.46
N LYS A 82 20.64 -27.42 22.21
CA LYS A 82 19.54 -27.79 23.09
C LYS A 82 20.07 -28.04 24.52
N GLY A 83 19.43 -27.43 25.52
CA GLY A 83 19.83 -27.49 26.92
C GLY A 83 20.58 -26.26 27.45
N ASP A 84 21.04 -25.34 26.59
CA ASP A 84 21.77 -24.16 27.05
C ASP A 84 20.85 -23.14 27.76
N ARG A 85 21.37 -22.50 28.83
CA ARG A 85 20.67 -21.46 29.61
C ARG A 85 20.88 -20.08 28.98
N ILE A 86 19.81 -19.37 28.62
CA ILE A 86 19.85 -18.11 27.85
C ILE A 86 18.72 -17.12 28.21
N ILE A 87 18.69 -15.94 27.55
CA ILE A 87 17.68 -14.87 27.68
C ILE A 87 17.00 -14.49 26.34
N ALA A 88 15.70 -14.16 26.35
CA ALA A 88 14.81 -13.93 25.17
C ALA A 88 13.47 -13.16 25.45
N ALA A 89 12.27 -13.69 25.10
CA ALA A 89 10.96 -12.96 25.00
C ALA A 89 9.70 -13.69 25.60
N PHE A 90 8.57 -13.02 25.91
CA PHE A 90 7.39 -13.67 26.60
C PHE A 90 6.70 -14.77 25.75
N GLN A 91 6.63 -15.98 26.30
CA GLN A 91 5.63 -17.07 26.11
C GLN A 91 6.20 -18.34 26.81
N HIS A 92 5.62 -19.54 26.71
CA HIS A 92 6.35 -20.73 27.21
C HIS A 92 7.49 -21.16 26.29
N TYR A 93 7.36 -20.94 24.98
CA TYR A 93 8.31 -21.37 23.95
C TYR A 93 8.65 -20.27 22.92
N PRO A 94 9.25 -19.11 23.26
CA PRO A 94 9.57 -18.08 22.27
C PRO A 94 10.58 -18.57 21.23
N VAL A 95 10.41 -18.05 20.01
CA VAL A 95 11.46 -17.99 19.00
C VAL A 95 12.30 -16.74 19.25
N ALA A 96 13.62 -16.87 19.25
CA ALA A 96 14.55 -15.74 19.28
C ALA A 96 15.62 -15.91 18.19
N MET A 97 16.17 -14.80 17.70
CA MET A 97 17.38 -14.84 16.86
C MET A 97 18.60 -15.15 17.74
N ASP A 98 19.45 -16.07 17.31
CA ASP A 98 20.62 -16.48 18.11
C ASP A 98 21.54 -15.28 18.41
N LYS A 99 21.69 -14.35 17.46
CA LYS A 99 22.48 -13.11 17.57
C LYS A 99 22.03 -12.14 18.68
N LEU A 100 20.81 -12.25 19.18
CA LEU A 100 20.30 -11.46 20.32
C LEU A 100 20.23 -12.26 21.64
N ALA A 101 20.69 -13.51 21.63
CA ALA A 101 20.80 -14.32 22.84
C ALA A 101 22.21 -14.27 23.44
N CYS A 102 22.26 -14.32 24.77
CA CYS A 102 23.47 -14.47 25.58
C CYS A 102 23.33 -15.72 26.47
N PRO A 103 24.39 -16.53 26.65
CA PRO A 103 24.45 -17.53 27.72
C PRO A 103 24.27 -16.90 29.10
N VAL A 104 23.53 -17.56 30.00
CA VAL A 104 23.44 -17.20 31.42
C VAL A 104 24.56 -17.91 32.18
N PRO A 105 25.45 -17.22 32.92
CA PRO A 105 26.48 -17.84 33.73
C PRO A 105 25.90 -18.82 34.77
N GLU A 106 26.63 -19.89 35.10
CA GLU A 106 26.11 -20.97 35.96
C GLU A 106 25.60 -20.46 37.32
N GLY A 107 26.33 -19.53 37.94
CA GLY A 107 25.98 -18.91 39.23
C GLY A 107 24.93 -17.79 39.20
N MET A 108 24.32 -17.49 38.05
CA MET A 108 23.26 -16.47 37.93
C MET A 108 21.90 -17.15 37.78
N THR A 109 20.87 -16.65 38.47
CA THR A 109 19.49 -17.15 38.35
C THR A 109 18.81 -16.64 37.08
N PHE A 110 17.70 -17.27 36.67
CA PHE A 110 16.94 -16.79 35.51
C PHE A 110 16.20 -15.49 35.82
N GLU A 111 15.80 -15.31 37.08
CA GLU A 111 15.15 -14.13 37.63
C GLU A 111 16.09 -12.91 37.64
N GLU A 112 17.38 -13.10 37.91
CA GLU A 112 18.40 -12.05 37.74
C GLU A 112 18.66 -11.78 36.26
N ALA A 113 18.89 -12.81 35.45
CA ALA A 113 19.29 -12.65 34.05
C ALA A 113 18.21 -11.96 33.18
N VAL A 114 16.93 -12.19 33.46
CA VAL A 114 15.81 -11.66 32.65
C VAL A 114 15.65 -10.14 32.69
N VAL A 115 16.33 -9.44 33.60
CA VAL A 115 16.22 -7.96 33.66
C VAL A 115 16.91 -7.25 32.49
N LEU A 116 17.71 -7.98 31.71
CA LEU A 116 18.69 -7.45 30.76
C LEU A 116 18.24 -7.16 29.31
N PRO A 117 17.52 -8.04 28.58
CA PRO A 117 17.54 -8.03 27.11
C PRO A 117 17.12 -6.73 26.40
N LEU A 118 15.93 -6.21 26.69
CA LEU A 118 15.46 -4.96 26.11
C LEU A 118 16.34 -3.78 26.54
N ALA A 119 16.78 -3.76 27.79
CA ALA A 119 17.56 -2.66 28.34
C ALA A 119 18.96 -2.57 27.72
N ILE A 120 19.64 -3.71 27.49
CA ILE A 120 20.89 -3.80 26.74
C ILE A 120 20.68 -3.31 25.30
N SER A 121 19.66 -3.80 24.62
CA SER A 121 19.44 -3.48 23.21
C SER A 121 19.09 -1.99 23.01
N THR A 122 18.25 -1.44 23.88
CA THR A 122 17.88 -0.02 23.89
C THR A 122 19.08 0.88 24.21
N ALA A 123 19.83 0.58 25.29
CA ALA A 123 21.01 1.37 25.64
C ALA A 123 22.06 1.35 24.53
N SER A 124 22.32 0.18 23.94
CA SER A 124 23.30 0.02 22.86
C SER A 124 22.92 0.81 21.61
N ALA A 125 21.64 0.79 21.22
CA ALA A 125 21.12 1.55 20.09
C ALA A 125 21.31 3.07 20.26
N GLY A 126 21.11 3.62 21.46
CA GLY A 126 21.26 5.06 21.68
C GLY A 126 22.71 5.51 21.93
N LEU A 127 23.53 4.69 22.59
CA LEU A 127 24.92 5.04 22.93
C LEU A 127 25.88 4.91 21.75
N TYR A 128 25.79 3.83 20.96
CA TYR A 128 26.82 3.48 19.99
C TYR A 128 26.48 3.78 18.53
N ASP A 129 25.22 4.09 18.20
CA ASP A 129 24.84 4.45 16.83
C ASP A 129 25.62 5.71 16.38
N PRO A 130 26.40 5.64 15.27
CA PRO A 130 27.15 6.78 14.75
C PRO A 130 26.29 7.99 14.37
N ALA A 131 25.00 7.77 14.13
CA ALA A 131 24.03 8.83 13.87
C ALA A 131 23.49 9.48 15.16
N ILE A 132 23.74 8.95 16.36
CA ILE A 132 23.18 9.44 17.63
C ILE A 132 24.29 9.94 18.57
N LEU A 133 24.78 9.12 19.51
CA LEU A 133 25.81 9.53 20.48
C LEU A 133 27.24 9.07 20.12
N ASN A 134 27.37 8.04 19.29
CA ASN A 134 28.65 7.55 18.75
C ASN A 134 29.77 7.35 19.81
N LEU A 135 29.45 6.70 20.94
CA LEU A 135 30.45 6.26 21.90
C LEU A 135 31.34 5.16 21.28
N PRO A 136 32.61 5.03 21.70
CA PRO A 136 33.42 3.87 21.35
C PRO A 136 32.78 2.60 21.92
N LEU A 137 32.88 1.48 21.19
CA LEU A 137 32.40 0.18 21.69
C LEU A 137 33.28 -0.32 22.85
N PRO A 138 32.69 -0.93 23.89
CA PRO A 138 33.43 -1.38 25.07
C PRO A 138 34.31 -2.59 24.75
N ASN A 139 35.44 -2.69 25.46
CA ASN A 139 36.43 -3.74 25.30
C ASN A 139 35.86 -5.15 25.59
N PRO A 140 35.98 -6.10 24.64
CA PRO A 140 35.42 -7.44 24.77
C PRO A 140 36.22 -8.34 25.72
N ASN A 141 37.28 -7.88 26.38
CA ASN A 141 37.97 -8.59 27.46
C ASN A 141 38.10 -7.67 28.70
N PRO A 142 36.98 -7.30 29.35
CA PRO A 142 36.99 -6.25 30.36
C PRO A 142 37.68 -6.70 31.66
N THR A 143 38.73 -5.99 32.08
CA THR A 143 39.33 -6.11 33.43
C THR A 143 38.82 -5.03 34.39
N GLY A 144 37.87 -4.20 33.95
CA GLY A 144 37.38 -3.00 34.61
C GLY A 144 36.67 -2.10 33.60
N TYR A 145 36.83 -0.78 33.75
CA TYR A 145 36.42 0.22 32.76
C TYR A 145 37.57 0.47 31.76
N ASP A 146 37.24 0.82 30.51
CA ASP A 146 38.25 1.19 29.51
C ASP A 146 38.95 2.53 29.85
N GLU A 147 40.06 2.79 29.15
CA GLU A 147 40.81 4.04 29.30
C GLU A 147 39.91 5.26 29.12
N SER A 148 40.06 6.26 30.00
CA SER A 148 39.18 7.42 30.00
C SER A 148 39.25 8.18 28.68
N THR A 149 38.10 8.30 28.02
CA THR A 149 37.91 9.09 26.79
C THR A 149 38.07 10.59 27.01
N GLY A 150 38.20 11.05 28.26
CA GLY A 150 38.22 12.46 28.63
C GLY A 150 36.88 13.19 28.43
N LYS A 151 35.81 12.46 28.08
CA LYS A 151 34.48 13.00 27.78
C LYS A 151 33.43 12.57 28.80
N THR A 152 32.44 13.43 29.00
CA THR A 152 31.26 13.16 29.83
C THR A 152 30.07 12.68 29.01
N ILE A 153 29.09 12.07 29.67
CA ILE A 153 27.75 11.81 29.13
C ILE A 153 26.72 12.05 30.24
N LEU A 154 25.60 12.70 29.92
CA LEU A 154 24.47 12.83 30.82
C LEU A 154 23.44 11.72 30.57
N ILE A 155 23.19 10.88 31.57
CA ILE A 155 22.15 9.84 31.54
C ILE A 155 21.00 10.29 32.44
N TRP A 156 19.88 10.70 31.85
CA TRP A 156 18.71 11.12 32.61
C TRP A 156 17.92 9.89 33.11
N GLY A 157 17.73 9.79 34.42
CA GLY A 157 16.99 8.70 35.06
C GLY A 157 17.74 7.37 35.19
N GLY A 158 19.02 7.41 35.56
CA GLY A 158 19.90 6.24 35.68
C GLY A 158 19.46 5.11 36.62
N ALA A 159 18.47 5.34 37.50
CA ALA A 159 17.87 4.29 38.33
C ALA A 159 16.77 3.47 37.61
N SER A 160 16.46 3.77 36.34
CA SER A 160 15.53 3.00 35.50
C SER A 160 16.19 1.73 34.93
N SER A 161 15.40 0.83 34.33
CA SER A 161 15.95 -0.38 33.70
C SER A 161 16.94 -0.08 32.58
N VAL A 162 16.58 0.83 31.66
CA VAL A 162 17.50 1.25 30.58
C VAL A 162 18.64 2.11 31.14
N GLY A 163 18.35 2.98 32.11
CA GLY A 163 19.35 3.88 32.72
C GLY A 163 20.48 3.13 33.42
N ALA A 164 20.17 2.09 34.20
CA ALA A 164 21.14 1.27 34.91
C ALA A 164 22.10 0.55 33.94
N ILE A 165 21.58 0.09 32.81
CA ILE A 165 22.37 -0.55 31.75
C ILE A 165 23.18 0.48 30.96
N ALA A 166 22.61 1.65 30.65
CA ALA A 166 23.31 2.72 29.96
C ALA A 166 24.49 3.27 30.78
N ILE A 167 24.39 3.36 32.11
CA ILE A 167 25.52 3.73 32.99
C ILE A 167 26.66 2.73 32.84
N GLN A 168 26.38 1.42 32.99
CA GLN A 168 27.40 0.38 32.92
C GLN A 168 28.09 0.35 31.55
N LEU A 169 27.32 0.45 30.46
CA LEU A 169 27.83 0.48 29.09
C LEU A 169 28.68 1.73 28.80
N ALA A 170 28.22 2.91 29.21
CA ALA A 170 28.97 4.16 29.00
C ALA A 170 30.26 4.20 29.84
N ALA A 171 30.21 3.75 31.10
CA ALA A 171 31.40 3.65 31.95
C ALA A 171 32.39 2.60 31.42
N ALA A 172 31.90 1.45 30.94
CA ALA A 172 32.72 0.44 30.27
C ALA A 172 33.42 0.99 29.02
N SER A 173 32.78 1.93 28.32
CA SER A 173 33.33 2.63 27.14
C SER A 173 34.26 3.81 27.49
N GLY A 174 34.68 3.94 28.76
CA GLY A 174 35.58 4.99 29.22
C GLY A 174 34.97 6.40 29.29
N ALA A 175 33.65 6.55 29.29
CA ALA A 175 32.98 7.84 29.45
C ALA A 175 32.75 8.19 30.94
N THR A 176 32.94 9.45 31.30
CA THR A 176 32.63 9.95 32.65
C THR A 176 31.12 10.14 32.79
N VAL A 177 30.44 9.23 33.47
CA VAL A 177 28.98 9.20 33.52
C VAL A 177 28.43 10.16 34.58
N ILE A 178 27.65 11.14 34.12
CA ILE A 178 26.81 12.01 34.94
C ILE A 178 25.39 11.46 34.85
N THR A 179 24.69 11.27 35.99
CA THR A 179 23.34 10.72 35.98
C THR A 179 22.41 11.44 36.95
N THR A 180 21.09 11.32 36.71
CA THR A 180 20.07 11.69 37.69
C THR A 180 19.38 10.48 38.31
N ALA A 181 19.13 10.55 39.62
CA ALA A 181 18.43 9.53 40.40
C ALA A 181 17.90 10.15 41.70
N SER A 182 16.85 9.58 42.29
CA SER A 182 16.38 10.02 43.62
C SER A 182 17.42 9.69 44.70
N PRO A 183 17.52 10.43 45.81
CA PRO A 183 18.62 10.30 46.78
C PRO A 183 18.82 8.87 47.31
N ALA A 184 17.73 8.13 47.57
CA ALA A 184 17.76 6.74 48.00
C ALA A 184 18.42 5.75 47.01
N ASN A 185 18.58 6.15 45.74
CA ASN A 185 19.19 5.35 44.67
C ASN A 185 20.58 5.86 44.26
N HIS A 186 21.16 6.85 44.96
CA HIS A 186 22.45 7.44 44.57
C HIS A 186 23.60 6.43 44.64
N ASP A 187 23.71 5.68 45.73
CA ASP A 187 24.76 4.68 45.90
C ASP A 187 24.57 3.48 44.96
N PHE A 188 23.31 3.14 44.64
CA PHE A 188 22.99 2.16 43.60
C PHE A 188 23.60 2.57 42.26
N VAL A 189 23.30 3.78 41.74
CA VAL A 189 23.83 4.19 40.42
C VAL A 189 25.35 4.45 40.44
N ARG A 190 25.94 4.88 41.57
CA ARG A 190 27.41 4.91 41.74
C ARG A 190 28.02 3.51 41.59
N SER A 191 27.40 2.49 42.18
CA SER A 191 27.88 1.09 42.11
C SER A 191 27.84 0.46 40.69
N LEU A 192 27.24 1.17 39.73
CA LEU A 192 27.18 0.83 38.30
C LEU A 192 28.20 1.60 37.44
N GLY A 193 28.90 2.60 38.00
CA GLY A 193 29.88 3.43 37.27
C GLY A 193 29.55 4.91 37.16
N ALA A 194 28.45 5.41 37.76
CA ALA A 194 28.15 6.84 37.74
C ALA A 194 29.14 7.66 38.57
N SER A 195 29.86 8.58 37.93
CA SER A 195 30.86 9.46 38.55
C SER A 195 30.21 10.63 39.29
N HIS A 196 29.14 11.20 38.71
CA HIS A 196 28.35 12.28 39.32
C HIS A 196 26.88 11.89 39.34
N VAL A 197 26.21 12.12 40.48
CA VAL A 197 24.80 11.79 40.68
C VAL A 197 24.06 12.97 41.27
N PHE A 198 22.97 13.37 40.63
CA PHE A 198 22.13 14.48 41.05
C PHE A 198 20.69 14.04 41.33
N ASP A 199 20.02 14.69 42.28
CA ASP A 199 18.59 14.49 42.49
C ASP A 199 17.79 15.25 41.42
N TYR A 200 17.06 14.52 40.58
CA TYR A 200 16.17 15.09 39.55
C TYR A 200 15.04 15.96 40.13
N ARG A 201 14.81 15.91 41.45
CA ARG A 201 13.83 16.73 42.17
C ARG A 201 14.41 18.02 42.75
N SER A 202 15.74 18.21 42.73
CA SER A 202 16.34 19.44 43.25
C SER A 202 16.01 20.62 42.35
N ALA A 203 15.63 21.75 42.95
CA ALA A 203 15.41 23.00 42.22
C ALA A 203 16.68 23.54 41.53
N SER A 204 17.87 23.10 41.96
CA SER A 204 19.17 23.48 41.38
C SER A 204 19.74 22.46 40.38
N VAL A 205 19.02 21.37 40.08
CA VAL A 205 19.57 20.24 39.32
C VAL A 205 20.10 20.64 37.95
N ILE A 206 19.44 21.60 37.29
CA ILE A 206 19.84 22.13 36.00
C ILE A 206 21.17 22.89 36.12
N GLU A 207 21.27 23.83 37.07
CA GLU A 207 22.47 24.64 37.31
C GLU A 207 23.68 23.79 37.70
N ASP A 208 23.47 22.78 38.55
CA ASP A 208 24.53 21.92 39.06
C ASP A 208 25.05 20.95 37.97
N ILE A 209 24.18 20.40 37.13
CA ILE A 209 24.60 19.59 35.96
C ILE A 209 25.32 20.47 34.92
N VAL A 210 24.80 21.67 34.62
CA VAL A 210 25.44 22.61 33.70
C VAL A 210 26.84 23.01 34.20
N ARG A 211 27.04 23.15 35.52
CA ARG A 211 28.37 23.46 36.10
C ARG A 211 29.40 22.37 35.81
N VAL A 212 29.01 21.09 35.81
CA VAL A 212 29.90 19.96 35.49
C VAL A 212 30.09 19.81 33.98
N LEU A 213 29.03 19.95 33.18
CA LEU A 213 29.13 19.84 31.72
C LEU A 213 29.94 20.97 31.07
N LYS A 214 30.03 22.16 31.69
CA LYS A 214 30.86 23.27 31.17
C LYS A 214 32.37 23.06 31.30
N THR A 215 32.84 22.12 32.13
CA THR A 215 34.28 21.92 32.35
C THR A 215 34.89 20.80 31.51
N THR A 216 34.07 19.98 30.86
CA THR A 216 34.51 18.74 30.19
C THR A 216 33.71 18.51 28.91
N PRO A 217 34.35 18.19 27.76
CA PRO A 217 33.60 17.90 26.53
C PRO A 217 32.61 16.74 26.74
N SER A 218 31.43 16.83 26.12
CA SER A 218 30.35 15.84 26.29
C SER A 218 30.08 15.06 25.01
N TYR A 219 29.72 13.78 25.15
CA TYR A 219 29.09 12.99 24.09
C TYR A 219 27.65 13.44 23.82
N GLY A 220 26.96 14.00 24.81
CA GLY A 220 25.56 14.39 24.74
C GLY A 220 24.71 13.84 25.88
N VAL A 221 23.42 13.64 25.59
CA VAL A 221 22.41 13.21 26.58
C VAL A 221 21.74 11.91 26.15
N PHE A 222 21.63 10.95 27.08
CA PHE A 222 20.77 9.78 26.95
C PHE A 222 19.61 9.92 27.94
N ASP A 223 18.40 10.18 27.44
CA ASP A 223 17.18 10.21 28.24
C ASP A 223 16.55 8.81 28.33
N ALA A 224 16.77 8.14 29.47
CA ALA A 224 16.26 6.81 29.76
C ALA A 224 14.86 6.80 30.39
N ILE A 225 14.15 7.94 30.40
CA ILE A 225 12.78 8.09 30.92
C ILE A 225 11.82 8.50 29.80
N GLY A 226 12.11 9.61 29.11
CA GLY A 226 11.23 10.20 28.11
C GLY A 226 9.99 10.91 28.67
N GLY A 227 9.35 11.73 27.84
CA GLY A 227 8.16 12.51 28.19
C GLY A 227 8.47 13.96 28.59
N ASP A 228 7.44 14.74 28.90
CA ASP A 228 7.58 16.20 29.02
C ASP A 228 8.54 16.65 30.13
N ALA A 229 8.49 16.01 31.31
CA ALA A 229 9.35 16.41 32.43
C ALA A 229 10.85 16.14 32.20
N SER A 230 11.22 15.06 31.50
CA SER A 230 12.63 14.83 31.11
C SER A 230 13.03 15.74 29.97
N PHE A 231 12.15 15.95 28.99
CA PHE A 231 12.35 16.91 27.90
C PHE A 231 12.64 18.31 28.44
N ASP A 232 11.78 18.85 29.31
CA ASP A 232 11.89 20.21 29.85
C ASP A 232 13.18 20.41 30.66
N ALA A 233 13.59 19.41 31.44
CA ALA A 233 14.83 19.48 32.21
C ALA A 233 16.08 19.40 31.33
N THR A 234 16.12 18.46 30.38
CA THR A 234 17.28 18.25 29.50
C THR A 234 17.44 19.34 28.44
N SER A 235 16.36 19.88 27.89
CA SER A 235 16.41 21.05 27.00
C SER A 235 16.91 22.29 27.73
N ALA A 236 16.42 22.56 28.94
CA ALA A 236 16.90 23.66 29.77
C ALA A 236 18.39 23.53 30.18
N ILE A 237 18.92 22.31 30.28
CA ILE A 237 20.36 22.07 30.46
C ILE A 237 21.14 22.47 29.19
N LEU A 238 20.71 22.01 28.00
CA LEU A 238 21.41 22.33 26.74
C LEU A 238 21.33 23.82 26.39
N ASP A 239 20.16 24.45 26.56
CA ASP A 239 19.98 25.88 26.31
C ASP A 239 20.84 26.76 27.24
N LYS A 240 21.16 26.29 28.46
CA LYS A 240 22.11 26.97 29.39
C LYS A 240 23.58 26.64 29.13
N LEU A 241 23.88 25.56 28.40
CA LEU A 241 25.22 25.30 27.87
C LEU A 241 25.51 26.23 26.68
N GLY A 242 24.52 26.47 25.82
CA GLY A 242 24.66 27.31 24.62
C GLY A 242 25.35 26.59 23.46
N GLU A 243 25.42 25.25 23.53
CA GLU A 243 26.00 24.38 22.51
C GLU A 243 24.98 23.29 22.13
N TYR A 244 24.92 22.95 20.84
CA TYR A 244 24.13 21.81 20.38
C TYR A 244 24.85 20.50 20.74
N LEU A 245 24.21 19.67 21.56
CA LEU A 245 24.66 18.32 21.86
C LEU A 245 23.63 17.30 21.33
N PRO A 246 24.07 16.13 20.82
CA PRO A 246 23.14 15.10 20.39
C PRO A 246 22.40 14.50 21.57
N VAL A 247 21.15 14.12 21.35
CA VAL A 247 20.29 13.55 22.39
C VAL A 247 19.63 12.27 21.90
N ALA A 248 19.80 11.19 22.65
CA ALA A 248 19.08 9.94 22.52
C ALA A 248 17.90 9.92 23.51
N THR A 249 16.71 9.47 23.12
CA THR A 249 15.58 9.31 24.05
C THR A 249 14.78 8.03 23.79
N VAL A 250 14.32 7.38 24.87
CA VAL A 250 13.52 6.14 24.82
C VAL A 250 12.03 6.37 24.54
N ILE A 251 11.58 7.61 24.35
CA ILE A 251 10.21 7.94 23.91
C ILE A 251 10.25 8.97 22.79
N ALA A 252 9.62 8.68 21.66
CA ALA A 252 9.50 9.62 20.54
C ALA A 252 8.76 10.90 20.95
N THR A 253 9.28 12.05 20.53
CA THR A 253 8.69 13.38 20.74
C THR A 253 8.97 14.25 19.53
N ASP A 254 7.98 15.06 19.14
CA ASP A 254 8.09 16.03 18.06
C ASP A 254 8.58 17.40 18.54
N ARG A 255 8.73 17.57 19.87
CA ARG A 255 9.25 18.80 20.49
C ARG A 255 10.73 18.95 20.16
N VAL A 256 11.14 20.15 19.75
CA VAL A 256 12.54 20.54 19.46
C VAL A 256 12.81 21.98 19.91
N THR A 257 14.05 22.29 20.25
CA THR A 257 14.57 23.66 20.40
C THR A 257 15.81 23.83 19.51
N ASP A 258 16.35 25.06 19.42
CA ASP A 258 17.55 25.33 18.61
C ASP A 258 18.77 24.48 19.03
N ASN A 259 18.89 24.15 20.32
CA ASN A 259 19.98 23.34 20.87
C ASN A 259 19.58 21.89 21.20
N TYR A 260 18.27 21.56 21.19
CA TYR A 260 17.75 20.27 21.63
C TYR A 260 16.90 19.61 20.55
N LYS A 261 17.45 18.61 19.86
CA LYS A 261 16.73 17.78 18.87
C LYS A 261 16.90 16.29 19.19
N PRO A 262 15.97 15.69 19.95
CA PRO A 262 16.09 14.31 20.40
C PRO A 262 15.87 13.32 19.26
N LYS A 263 16.67 12.26 19.22
CA LYS A 263 16.48 11.10 18.34
C LYS A 263 15.86 9.96 19.15
N TYR A 264 14.76 9.45 18.64
CA TYR A 264 14.09 8.30 19.24
C TYR A 264 14.94 7.03 19.05
N VAL A 265 15.20 6.34 20.16
CA VAL A 265 15.99 5.10 20.18
C VAL A 265 15.08 3.91 19.87
N VAL A 266 15.51 3.12 18.89
CA VAL A 266 14.78 1.95 18.41
C VAL A 266 15.61 0.70 18.69
N ALA A 267 15.22 -0.08 19.71
CA ALA A 267 16.04 -1.20 20.20
C ALA A 267 16.39 -2.25 19.13
N PHE A 268 15.49 -2.50 18.18
CA PHE A 268 15.72 -3.46 17.08
C PHE A 268 16.71 -2.97 16.01
N SER A 269 17.19 -1.71 16.06
CA SER A 269 18.12 -1.20 15.05
C SER A 269 19.44 -1.98 15.06
N ILE A 270 19.92 -2.42 16.23
CA ILE A 270 21.23 -3.10 16.38
C ILE A 270 21.33 -4.48 15.72
N ILE A 271 20.28 -4.98 15.07
CA ILE A 271 20.32 -6.19 14.22
C ILE A 271 20.14 -5.90 12.72
N GLN A 272 19.95 -4.63 12.36
CA GLN A 272 19.71 -4.17 10.99
C GLN A 272 20.92 -3.35 10.51
N GLU A 273 21.18 -3.34 9.20
CA GLU A 273 22.22 -2.45 8.66
C GLU A 273 21.78 -0.98 8.80
N PRO A 274 22.68 -0.04 9.17
CA PRO A 274 24.13 -0.21 9.31
C PRO A 274 24.63 -0.58 10.72
N THR A 275 23.76 -0.62 11.73
CA THR A 275 24.15 -0.77 13.15
C THR A 275 24.23 -2.21 13.64
N LYS A 276 23.97 -3.21 12.79
CA LYS A 276 24.09 -4.65 13.07
C LYS A 276 25.39 -5.07 13.75
N HIS A 277 26.52 -4.47 13.34
CA HIS A 277 27.83 -4.74 13.92
C HIS A 277 27.90 -4.37 15.42
N ILE A 278 27.11 -3.40 15.88
CA ILE A 278 26.99 -3.01 17.29
C ILE A 278 26.31 -4.13 18.07
N GLY A 279 25.19 -4.67 17.56
CA GLY A 279 24.50 -5.79 18.19
C GLY A 279 25.38 -7.03 18.26
N GLU A 280 26.04 -7.39 17.16
CA GLU A 280 26.99 -8.52 17.13
C GLU A 280 28.18 -8.30 18.09
N TRP A 281 28.70 -7.08 18.25
CA TRP A 281 29.74 -6.80 19.24
C TRP A 281 29.23 -6.94 20.68
N ILE A 282 28.15 -6.25 21.03
CA ILE A 282 27.62 -6.22 22.39
C ILE A 282 27.12 -7.60 22.82
N TRP A 283 26.27 -8.24 22.01
CA TRP A 283 25.62 -9.50 22.36
C TRP A 283 26.50 -10.74 22.21
N CYS A 284 27.42 -10.77 21.23
CA CYS A 284 28.25 -11.96 20.99
C CYS A 284 29.63 -11.87 21.67
N ASN A 285 30.19 -10.67 21.88
CA ASN A 285 31.58 -10.51 22.33
C ASN A 285 31.70 -9.88 23.73
N TYR A 286 30.95 -8.81 24.03
CA TYR A 286 31.10 -8.09 25.30
C TYR A 286 30.28 -8.72 26.45
N ILE A 287 28.95 -8.71 26.34
CA ILE A 287 28.03 -9.08 27.43
C ILE A 287 28.30 -10.49 28.01
N PRO A 288 28.53 -11.56 27.21
CA PRO A 288 28.76 -12.89 27.77
C PRO A 288 29.97 -12.96 28.72
N LYS A 289 31.06 -12.25 28.38
CA LYS A 289 32.28 -12.23 29.19
C LYS A 289 32.17 -11.26 30.37
N ALA A 290 31.54 -10.11 30.15
CA ALA A 290 31.35 -9.09 31.18
C ALA A 290 30.40 -9.57 32.31
N LEU A 291 29.38 -10.38 31.97
CA LEU A 291 28.56 -11.10 32.94
C LEU A 291 29.35 -12.21 33.65
N ALA A 292 30.11 -13.02 32.89
CA ALA A 292 30.86 -14.15 33.44
C ALA A 292 31.98 -13.75 34.42
N ASN A 293 32.59 -12.56 34.24
CA ASN A 293 33.61 -12.03 35.14
C ASN A 293 33.10 -11.00 36.16
N GLY A 294 31.79 -10.70 36.17
CA GLY A 294 31.15 -9.78 37.11
C GLY A 294 31.43 -8.29 36.90
N SER A 295 32.13 -7.90 35.82
CA SER A 295 32.32 -6.48 35.47
C SER A 295 31.02 -5.79 35.02
N PHE A 296 30.05 -6.58 34.53
CA PHE A 296 28.71 -6.12 34.20
C PHE A 296 27.67 -6.86 35.05
N LYS A 297 26.74 -6.11 35.65
CA LYS A 297 25.76 -6.62 36.63
C LYS A 297 24.36 -6.61 36.05
N ALA A 298 23.61 -7.69 36.29
CA ALA A 298 22.19 -7.78 36.02
C ALA A 298 21.40 -6.88 36.98
N LYS A 299 21.09 -5.65 36.54
CA LYS A 299 20.44 -4.60 37.33
C LYS A 299 19.46 -3.79 36.47
N PRO A 300 18.44 -3.14 37.06
CA PRO A 300 18.07 -3.12 38.47
C PRO A 300 17.54 -4.47 38.96
N ASP A 301 17.51 -4.67 40.28
CA ASP A 301 17.20 -5.97 40.89
C ASP A 301 15.79 -6.47 40.54
N ALA A 302 15.67 -7.78 40.39
CA ALA A 302 14.41 -8.45 40.17
C ALA A 302 13.47 -8.29 41.37
N SER A 303 12.24 -7.86 41.11
CA SER A 303 11.13 -7.90 42.03
C SER A 303 10.14 -8.94 41.49
N VAL A 304 10.25 -10.17 41.98
CA VAL A 304 9.29 -11.23 41.65
C VAL A 304 7.94 -10.86 42.27
N VAL A 305 6.91 -10.66 41.45
CA VAL A 305 5.57 -10.24 41.93
C VAL A 305 4.68 -11.45 42.16
N GLU A 306 4.57 -12.36 41.19
CA GLU A 306 3.74 -13.58 41.27
C GLU A 306 4.29 -14.69 40.32
N HIS A 307 3.55 -15.80 40.17
CA HIS A 307 3.92 -16.97 39.36
C HIS A 307 2.86 -17.32 38.30
N GLY A 308 3.30 -17.82 37.14
CA GLY A 308 2.42 -18.21 36.02
C GLY A 308 2.17 -17.10 34.99
N LEU A 309 1.62 -17.46 33.82
CA LEU A 309 1.27 -16.48 32.77
C LEU A 309 0.05 -15.63 33.15
N GLU A 310 -0.80 -16.18 34.00
CA GLU A 310 -2.03 -15.59 34.51
C GLU A 310 -1.75 -14.27 35.28
N SER A 311 -0.58 -14.15 35.90
CA SER A 311 -0.12 -12.98 36.64
C SER A 311 0.40 -11.81 35.77
N ILE A 312 0.51 -11.98 34.44
CA ILE A 312 1.05 -10.93 33.56
C ILE A 312 0.28 -9.62 33.69
N GLN A 313 -1.06 -9.64 33.82
CA GLN A 313 -1.83 -8.40 34.00
C GLN A 313 -1.50 -7.71 35.33
N GLY A 314 -1.48 -8.44 36.45
CA GLY A 314 -1.16 -7.87 37.75
C GLY A 314 0.25 -7.24 37.76
N ALA A 315 1.21 -7.89 37.11
CA ALA A 315 2.57 -7.37 36.94
C ALA A 315 2.62 -6.07 36.10
N LEU A 316 1.83 -5.97 35.03
CA LEU A 316 1.68 -4.75 34.23
C LEU A 316 1.05 -3.60 35.03
N ASP A 317 0.00 -3.89 35.81
CA ASP A 317 -0.71 -2.91 36.63
C ASP A 317 0.18 -2.36 37.76
N VAL A 318 1.06 -3.20 38.33
CA VAL A 318 2.09 -2.76 39.29
C VAL A 318 3.17 -1.94 38.58
N HIS A 319 3.61 -2.33 37.37
CA HIS A 319 4.57 -1.52 36.61
C HIS A 319 4.02 -0.13 36.28
N GLN A 320 2.75 -0.03 35.89
CA GLN A 320 2.11 1.23 35.51
C GLN A 320 2.07 2.23 36.68
N LYS A 321 1.93 1.76 37.92
CA LYS A 321 1.98 2.60 39.15
C LYS A 321 3.37 3.16 39.45
N GLY A 322 4.40 2.68 38.75
CA GLY A 322 5.79 3.10 38.87
C GLY A 322 6.61 2.18 39.78
N VAL A 323 7.85 1.91 39.36
CA VAL A 323 8.81 1.06 40.09
C VAL A 323 10.12 1.83 40.25
N SER A 324 10.70 1.82 41.44
CA SER A 324 11.97 2.48 41.74
C SER A 324 13.08 1.46 41.90
N ALA A 325 14.12 1.54 41.05
CA ALA A 325 15.35 0.74 41.13
C ALA A 325 15.14 -0.78 41.26
N LYS A 326 14.03 -1.29 40.70
CA LYS A 326 13.74 -2.72 40.54
C LYS A 326 13.07 -2.96 39.19
N LYS A 327 13.13 -4.19 38.67
CA LYS A 327 12.36 -4.63 37.51
C LYS A 327 11.35 -5.68 37.92
N ILE A 328 10.12 -5.61 37.41
CA ILE A 328 9.08 -6.58 37.75
C ILE A 328 9.31 -7.87 36.96
N VAL A 329 9.42 -8.98 37.68
CA VAL A 329 9.68 -10.31 37.13
C VAL A 329 8.54 -11.25 37.51
N ILE A 330 8.23 -12.17 36.60
CA ILE A 330 7.30 -13.29 36.79
C ILE A 330 8.12 -14.56 36.59
N PHE A 331 8.05 -15.47 37.56
CA PHE A 331 8.85 -16.69 37.61
C PHE A 331 7.98 -17.94 37.74
N LYS A 332 8.51 -19.13 37.45
CA LYS A 332 7.75 -20.40 37.42
C LYS A 332 6.53 -20.31 36.51
N LEU A 333 6.77 -20.07 35.22
CA LEU A 333 5.71 -20.08 34.22
C LEU A 333 5.04 -21.46 34.04
N ARG A 334 5.69 -22.56 34.45
CA ARG A 334 5.14 -23.91 34.37
C ARG A 334 5.55 -24.77 35.56
N ASN A 335 4.76 -25.81 35.84
CA ASN A 335 5.02 -26.78 36.91
C ASN A 335 6.09 -27.84 36.56
N ASP A 336 6.51 -27.94 35.29
CA ASP A 336 7.51 -28.91 34.79
C ASP A 336 8.94 -28.34 34.74
N LEU A 337 9.19 -27.28 35.50
CA LEU A 337 10.53 -26.75 35.80
C LEU A 337 10.67 -26.73 37.32
N GLN A 338 10.88 -27.91 37.91
CA GLN A 338 11.31 -28.01 39.29
C GLN A 338 12.77 -27.58 39.41
N GLN A 339 13.14 -27.09 40.60
CA GLN A 339 14.49 -26.59 40.90
C GLN A 339 15.53 -27.73 40.93
N ASP A 340 15.05 -28.98 40.93
CA ASP A 340 15.82 -30.22 41.07
C ASP A 340 16.45 -30.75 39.75
N ASP A 341 16.05 -30.23 38.57
CA ASP A 341 16.62 -30.61 37.27
C ASP A 341 17.93 -29.84 36.92
N VAL A 342 18.37 -28.94 37.80
CA VAL A 342 19.72 -28.34 37.74
C VAL A 342 20.60 -29.08 38.75
N PRO A 343 21.74 -29.67 38.36
CA PRO A 343 22.58 -30.42 39.29
C PRO A 343 23.19 -29.48 40.35
N LEU A 344 22.57 -29.46 41.52
CA LEU A 344 23.10 -28.83 42.72
C LEU A 344 24.31 -29.62 43.23
N VAL A 345 25.47 -28.96 43.30
CA VAL A 345 26.56 -29.41 44.18
C VAL A 345 26.17 -29.03 45.61
N SER A 346 25.72 -30.03 46.37
CA SER A 346 25.60 -30.01 47.82
C SER A 346 27.00 -30.06 48.46
N THR A 347 27.33 -29.47 49.62
CA THR A 347 26.54 -28.90 50.74
C THR A 347 27.29 -27.70 51.39
N PRO A 348 26.65 -26.93 52.28
CA PRO A 348 27.33 -26.07 53.25
C PRO A 348 27.20 -26.64 54.69
N ASP A 349 28.15 -27.45 55.16
CA ASP A 349 28.16 -27.91 56.57
C ASP A 349 29.56 -28.25 57.17
N GLU A 350 30.66 -27.81 56.55
CA GLU A 350 32.03 -27.95 57.10
C GLU A 350 32.76 -26.60 57.21
N LEU A 351 32.23 -25.70 58.05
CA LEU A 351 32.90 -24.44 58.43
C LEU A 351 32.92 -24.20 59.95
N MET A 352 33.27 -25.23 60.73
CA MET A 352 33.88 -25.08 62.04
C MET A 352 34.98 -26.13 62.26
N GLN A 353 36.04 -25.70 62.96
CA GLN A 353 37.22 -26.48 63.40
C GLN A 353 38.38 -26.63 62.39
N VAL A 354 39.37 -25.76 62.57
CA VAL A 354 40.79 -25.98 62.24
C VAL A 354 41.39 -26.80 63.39
N PRO A 355 42.13 -27.91 63.16
CA PRO A 355 43.60 -27.77 63.09
C PRO A 355 44.40 -28.75 62.21
N ASP A 356 45.49 -28.21 61.67
CA ASP A 356 46.85 -28.76 61.52
C ASP A 356 47.17 -30.16 60.95
N THR A 357 48.33 -30.17 60.28
CA THR A 357 49.30 -31.26 60.03
C THR A 357 49.25 -32.09 58.74
N LEU A 358 50.45 -32.14 58.12
CA LEU A 358 51.09 -33.28 57.44
C LEU A 358 50.30 -34.04 56.33
N MET A 359 50.71 -33.93 55.05
CA MET A 359 51.85 -34.62 54.40
C MET A 359 51.50 -35.97 53.73
N GLN A 360 52.11 -36.16 52.55
CA GLN A 360 52.34 -37.42 51.81
C GLN A 360 51.12 -38.03 51.07
N ASP A 361 51.09 -38.31 49.75
CA ASP A 361 52.08 -38.74 48.71
C ASP A 361 51.92 -40.23 48.32
N LYS A 362 52.04 -40.53 47.01
CA LYS A 362 52.05 -41.88 46.34
C LYS A 362 50.71 -42.67 46.34
N ARG A 363 50.33 -43.50 45.33
CA ARG A 363 50.93 -44.09 44.09
C ARG A 363 49.83 -44.36 43.03
N VAL A 364 50.06 -44.85 41.79
CA VAL A 364 50.89 -44.37 40.64
C VAL A 364 50.93 -45.43 39.49
N ARG A 365 50.42 -45.08 38.27
CA ARG A 365 50.59 -45.77 36.94
C ARG A 365 49.83 -47.11 36.71
N TYR A 366 49.70 -47.71 35.51
CA TYR A 366 50.20 -47.51 34.10
C TYR A 366 49.01 -47.77 33.10
N ALA A 367 49.03 -47.57 31.77
CA ALA A 367 50.13 -47.64 30.78
C ALA A 367 49.90 -46.86 29.44
N ASN A 368 51.02 -46.43 28.81
CA ASN A 368 51.35 -46.47 27.35
C ASN A 368 50.49 -45.70 26.30
N LEU A 369 51.02 -45.14 25.19
CA LEU A 369 52.35 -45.08 24.51
C LEU A 369 52.44 -43.73 23.73
N SER A 370 53.42 -42.84 23.97
CA SER A 370 54.70 -42.60 23.24
C SER A 370 54.67 -41.76 21.93
N LEU A 371 55.55 -40.75 21.86
CA LEU A 371 55.75 -39.78 20.75
C LEU A 371 56.65 -40.28 19.60
N THR A 372 56.43 -39.74 18.38
CA THR A 372 57.41 -39.23 17.37
C THR A 372 56.65 -38.86 16.06
N ALA A 373 57.05 -37.97 15.15
CA ALA A 373 58.30 -37.21 14.95
C ALA A 373 58.08 -35.81 14.29
N TYR A 374 59.13 -34.98 14.31
CA TYR A 374 59.36 -33.77 13.50
C TYR A 374 59.60 -34.09 12.01
N ARG A 375 59.13 -33.25 11.06
CA ARG A 375 59.98 -32.29 10.29
C ARG A 375 59.21 -31.47 9.24
N THR A 376 59.86 -30.44 8.74
CA THR A 376 59.44 -29.44 7.74
C THR A 376 59.45 -29.98 6.31
N ASP A 377 58.69 -29.36 5.40
CA ASP A 377 59.24 -28.56 4.28
C ASP A 377 58.15 -28.00 3.33
N ASN A 378 58.38 -26.79 2.82
CA ASN A 378 57.83 -26.19 1.59
C ASN A 378 56.30 -26.17 1.35
N ALA A 379 55.67 -25.05 1.71
CA ALA A 379 54.64 -24.42 0.86
C ALA A 379 55.29 -23.22 0.16
N PRO A 380 55.25 -23.14 -1.18
CA PRO A 380 54.25 -22.25 -1.77
C PRO A 380 53.66 -22.74 -3.12
N ALA A 381 52.69 -21.96 -3.61
CA ALA A 381 52.13 -21.92 -4.96
C ALA A 381 51.22 -23.10 -5.42
N MET A 382 49.93 -22.82 -5.54
CA MET A 382 49.29 -22.86 -6.87
C MET A 382 48.03 -21.97 -6.96
N PRO A 383 47.98 -20.98 -7.87
CA PRO A 383 46.73 -20.40 -8.36
C PRO A 383 46.21 -21.15 -9.61
N SER A 384 44.93 -20.95 -9.92
CA SER A 384 44.28 -21.10 -11.24
C SER A 384 44.52 -22.38 -12.07
N LEU A 385 43.46 -23.21 -12.24
CA LEU A 385 43.00 -23.73 -13.54
C LEU A 385 41.78 -24.68 -13.38
N LEU A 386 40.55 -24.13 -13.40
CA LEU A 386 39.39 -24.82 -14.00
C LEU A 386 38.21 -23.91 -14.38
N GLU A 387 38.47 -22.63 -14.71
CA GLU A 387 37.66 -22.03 -15.77
C GLU A 387 37.97 -22.79 -17.07
N ALA A 388 36.92 -23.18 -17.82
CA ALA A 388 36.93 -23.76 -19.18
C ALA A 388 36.50 -25.25 -19.41
N VAL A 389 35.47 -25.77 -18.70
CA VAL A 389 34.73 -26.97 -19.20
C VAL A 389 33.20 -26.79 -19.25
N CYS A 390 32.58 -25.91 -18.45
CA CYS A 390 31.11 -25.71 -18.46
C CYS A 390 30.57 -24.84 -19.62
N HIS A 391 31.27 -24.79 -20.76
CA HIS A 391 30.93 -23.93 -21.89
C HIS A 391 30.78 -24.69 -23.23
N PHE A 392 30.24 -25.93 -23.22
CA PHE A 392 30.07 -26.70 -24.47
C PHE A 392 28.78 -27.53 -24.67
N PHE A 393 27.81 -27.56 -23.75
CA PHE A 393 26.52 -28.23 -24.01
C PHE A 393 25.28 -27.38 -23.65
N PHE A 394 24.31 -27.40 -24.58
CA PHE A 394 22.98 -26.75 -24.54
C PHE A 394 22.84 -25.28 -24.94
N SER A 395 23.11 -25.02 -26.22
CA SER A 395 22.31 -24.07 -27.02
C SER A 395 21.64 -24.81 -28.19
N ALA A 396 20.35 -25.19 -28.05
CA ALA A 396 19.50 -25.58 -29.17
C ALA A 396 18.00 -25.54 -28.80
N LYS A 397 17.19 -24.95 -29.69
CA LYS A 397 15.71 -24.92 -29.60
C LYS A 397 15.12 -26.32 -29.82
N ARG A 398 14.07 -26.72 -29.07
CA ARG A 398 12.73 -27.13 -29.59
C ARG A 398 11.81 -27.78 -28.54
N LYS A 399 10.53 -27.36 -28.59
CA LYS A 399 9.26 -28.07 -28.25
C LYS A 399 9.17 -28.88 -26.94
N PRO A 400 8.27 -28.52 -25.99
CA PRO A 400 7.83 -29.45 -24.95
C PRO A 400 6.82 -30.46 -25.54
N GLY A 401 7.21 -31.73 -25.63
CA GLY A 401 6.34 -32.81 -26.09
C GLY A 401 6.96 -34.18 -25.88
N LEU A 402 6.29 -35.01 -25.08
CA LEU A 402 6.57 -36.43 -24.84
C LEU A 402 8.00 -36.81 -24.43
N TRP A 403 8.30 -36.76 -23.12
CA TRP A 403 8.98 -37.85 -22.42
C TRP A 403 8.49 -37.91 -20.96
N LYS A 404 7.68 -38.93 -20.63
CA LYS A 404 7.34 -39.26 -19.24
C LYS A 404 8.44 -40.20 -18.73
N VAL A 405 9.41 -39.65 -17.99
CA VAL A 405 10.37 -40.50 -17.26
C VAL A 405 9.64 -41.11 -16.09
N ARG A 406 9.37 -42.41 -16.15
CA ARG A 406 8.99 -43.21 -14.97
C ARG A 406 10.24 -43.45 -14.13
N ASN A 407 10.07 -43.45 -12.80
CA ASN A 407 11.07 -43.76 -11.78
C ASN A 407 12.07 -42.63 -11.44
N ALA A 408 11.54 -41.45 -11.08
CA ALA A 408 12.25 -40.46 -10.26
C ALA A 408 11.58 -40.25 -8.87
N ASP A 409 10.59 -41.08 -8.53
CA ASP A 409 9.67 -40.88 -7.39
C ASP A 409 10.08 -41.61 -6.09
N THR A 410 11.33 -42.07 -5.95
CA THR A 410 11.77 -42.94 -4.82
C THR A 410 12.89 -42.38 -3.94
N VAL A 411 13.34 -41.13 -4.13
CA VAL A 411 14.38 -40.50 -3.27
C VAL A 411 14.03 -39.09 -2.77
N PHE A 412 13.00 -38.42 -3.33
CA PHE A 412 12.57 -37.07 -2.91
C PHE A 412 11.11 -36.97 -2.43
N SER A 413 10.47 -38.11 -2.12
CA SER A 413 9.04 -38.18 -1.79
C SER A 413 8.75 -38.28 -0.28
N THR A 414 9.35 -37.43 0.56
CA THR A 414 9.08 -37.44 2.02
C THR A 414 9.11 -36.08 2.73
N ILE A 415 9.00 -34.96 2.02
CA ILE A 415 8.53 -33.70 2.62
C ILE A 415 7.47 -33.05 1.73
N SER A 416 6.27 -33.63 1.72
CA SER A 416 5.08 -32.84 1.40
C SER A 416 4.79 -31.95 2.61
N LEU A 417 5.37 -30.74 2.62
CA LEU A 417 4.95 -29.70 3.56
C LEU A 417 3.43 -29.53 3.38
N GLU A 418 2.64 -29.85 4.41
CA GLU A 418 1.23 -29.48 4.38
C GLU A 418 1.15 -27.96 4.19
N PRO A 419 0.33 -27.44 3.26
CA PRO A 419 0.27 -26.00 3.07
C PRO A 419 -0.20 -25.37 4.39
N CYS A 420 0.68 -24.52 4.94
CA CYS A 420 0.58 -23.90 6.26
C CYS A 420 -0.88 -23.50 6.56
N GLN A 421 -1.39 -23.88 7.73
CA GLN A 421 -2.78 -23.60 8.09
C GLN A 421 -3.08 -22.09 8.08
N ASP A 422 -2.10 -21.26 8.42
CA ASP A 422 -2.25 -19.81 8.37
C ASP A 422 -2.15 -19.27 6.94
N CYS A 423 -1.35 -19.84 6.04
CA CYS A 423 -1.44 -19.54 4.59
C CYS A 423 -2.81 -19.93 4.00
N LYS A 424 -3.40 -21.06 4.43
CA LYS A 424 -4.77 -21.46 4.05
C LYS A 424 -5.82 -20.52 4.66
N ARG A 425 -5.61 -20.00 5.88
CA ARG A 425 -6.49 -19.01 6.52
C ARG A 425 -6.38 -17.65 5.82
N GLU A 426 -5.18 -17.16 5.54
CA GLU A 426 -4.93 -15.94 4.77
C GLU A 426 -5.59 -16.02 3.39
N SER A 427 -5.33 -17.08 2.61
CA SER A 427 -5.93 -17.23 1.28
C SER A 427 -7.46 -17.26 1.37
N SER A 428 -8.02 -17.93 2.40
CA SER A 428 -9.45 -17.94 2.66
C SER A 428 -9.99 -16.56 3.06
N GLN A 429 -9.24 -15.78 3.84
CA GLN A 429 -9.60 -14.42 4.23
C GLN A 429 -9.53 -13.46 3.02
N ARG A 430 -8.48 -13.52 2.19
CA ARG A 430 -8.36 -12.77 0.93
C ARG A 430 -9.54 -13.09 -0.01
N VAL A 431 -9.89 -14.36 -0.18
CA VAL A 431 -11.06 -14.78 -1.00
C VAL A 431 -12.38 -14.26 -0.41
N ARG A 432 -12.60 -14.39 0.91
CA ARG A 432 -13.79 -13.83 1.59
C ARG A 432 -13.87 -12.31 1.45
N TYR A 433 -12.75 -11.60 1.56
CA TYR A 433 -12.68 -10.16 1.34
C TYR A 433 -13.07 -9.77 -0.08
N ARG A 434 -12.48 -10.41 -1.11
CA ARG A 434 -12.79 -10.13 -2.52
C ARG A 434 -14.27 -10.36 -2.83
N TRP A 435 -14.86 -11.48 -2.40
CA TRP A 435 -16.29 -11.73 -2.60
C TRP A 435 -17.17 -10.71 -1.88
N ARG A 436 -16.78 -10.27 -0.67
CA ARG A 436 -17.48 -9.21 0.07
C ARG A 436 -17.45 -7.87 -0.68
N ILE A 437 -16.31 -7.49 -1.27
CA ILE A 437 -16.20 -6.30 -2.14
C ILE A 437 -17.06 -6.46 -3.41
N ILE A 438 -16.95 -7.58 -4.13
CA ILE A 438 -17.69 -7.83 -5.38
C ILE A 438 -19.20 -7.75 -5.14
N LEU A 439 -19.72 -8.52 -4.18
CA LEU A 439 -21.15 -8.55 -3.86
C LEU A 439 -21.65 -7.19 -3.33
N GLY A 440 -20.80 -6.46 -2.60
CA GLY A 440 -21.15 -5.15 -2.07
C GLY A 440 -21.19 -4.01 -3.09
N LEU A 441 -20.39 -4.09 -4.16
CA LEU A 441 -20.28 -3.04 -5.18
C LEU A 441 -21.05 -3.34 -6.48
N VAL A 442 -21.54 -4.57 -6.67
CA VAL A 442 -22.27 -4.95 -7.90
C VAL A 442 -23.52 -4.10 -8.15
N LEU A 443 -24.29 -3.75 -7.10
CA LEU A 443 -25.50 -2.94 -7.23
C LEU A 443 -25.18 -1.47 -7.59
N PRO A 444 -24.29 -0.74 -6.86
CA PRO A 444 -23.81 0.59 -7.29
C PRO A 444 -23.30 0.63 -8.73
N PHE A 445 -22.50 -0.37 -9.12
CA PHE A 445 -21.92 -0.46 -10.45
C PHE A 445 -22.98 -0.69 -11.55
N ALA A 446 -23.92 -1.61 -11.30
CA ALA A 446 -25.00 -1.92 -12.24
C ALA A 446 -25.91 -0.70 -12.49
N ILE A 447 -26.22 0.10 -11.46
CA ILE A 447 -26.99 1.33 -11.60
C ILE A 447 -26.26 2.31 -12.52
N SER A 448 -24.97 2.55 -12.26
CA SER A 448 -24.19 3.51 -13.04
C SER A 448 -24.10 3.10 -14.52
N ALA A 449 -23.86 1.82 -14.81
CA ALA A 449 -23.78 1.33 -16.18
C ALA A 449 -25.16 1.28 -16.89
N LEU A 450 -26.25 1.03 -16.16
CA LEU A 450 -27.60 0.99 -16.70
C LEU A 450 -28.11 2.39 -17.04
N ASP A 451 -27.93 3.39 -16.17
CA ASP A 451 -28.46 4.75 -16.33
C ASP A 451 -27.89 5.48 -17.57
N VAL A 452 -26.64 5.16 -17.95
CA VAL A 452 -26.00 5.68 -19.17
C VAL A 452 -26.70 5.19 -20.45
N THR A 453 -27.20 3.95 -20.46
CA THR A 453 -27.63 3.28 -21.70
C THR A 453 -29.13 3.06 -21.84
N ILE A 454 -29.88 2.99 -20.73
CA ILE A 454 -31.32 2.72 -20.73
C ILE A 454 -32.16 3.82 -21.41
N ILE A 455 -31.67 5.06 -21.46
CA ILE A 455 -32.36 6.19 -22.10
C ILE A 455 -32.20 6.19 -23.63
N ALA A 456 -31.20 5.51 -24.21
CA ALA A 456 -30.89 5.59 -25.65
C ALA A 456 -32.10 5.27 -26.55
N THR A 457 -32.94 4.31 -26.15
CA THR A 457 -34.17 3.92 -26.85
C THR A 457 -35.42 4.71 -26.43
N ALA A 458 -35.37 5.40 -25.29
CA ALA A 458 -36.48 6.20 -24.77
C ALA A 458 -36.42 7.66 -25.24
N LEU A 459 -35.25 8.13 -25.68
CA LEU A 459 -34.93 9.53 -25.95
C LEU A 459 -35.95 10.28 -26.82
N PRO A 460 -36.43 9.76 -27.97
CA PRO A 460 -37.38 10.49 -28.82
C PRO A 460 -38.74 10.66 -28.13
N TRP A 461 -39.19 9.64 -27.41
CA TRP A 461 -40.46 9.62 -26.68
C TRP A 461 -40.44 10.62 -25.51
N ILE A 462 -39.33 10.69 -24.78
CA ILE A 462 -39.14 11.69 -23.73
C ILE A 462 -39.21 13.09 -24.34
N ALA A 463 -38.48 13.37 -25.42
CA ALA A 463 -38.45 14.70 -26.01
C ALA A 463 -39.81 15.12 -26.64
N ALA A 464 -40.59 14.16 -27.15
CA ALA A 464 -41.94 14.39 -27.65
C ALA A 464 -42.94 14.74 -26.53
N ASP A 465 -42.93 14.00 -25.41
CA ASP A 465 -43.82 14.23 -24.26
C ASP A 465 -43.66 15.62 -23.60
N PHE A 466 -42.52 16.30 -23.82
CA PHE A 466 -42.24 17.66 -23.35
C PHE A 466 -42.42 18.74 -24.42
N ASP A 467 -42.83 18.39 -25.66
CA ASP A 467 -42.85 19.29 -26.82
C ASP A 467 -41.47 19.96 -27.08
N ARG A 468 -40.38 19.22 -26.87
CA ARG A 468 -38.99 19.71 -26.97
C ARG A 468 -38.11 18.76 -27.76
N VAL A 469 -38.64 18.21 -28.85
CA VAL A 469 -37.91 17.33 -29.78
C VAL A 469 -36.61 17.98 -30.28
N THR A 470 -36.64 19.27 -30.63
CA THR A 470 -35.44 20.03 -31.04
C THR A 470 -34.33 20.11 -29.97
N GLN A 471 -34.63 19.77 -28.72
CA GLN A 471 -33.68 19.77 -27.60
C GLN A 471 -33.37 18.34 -27.10
N LEU A 472 -33.73 17.28 -27.84
CA LEU A 472 -33.55 15.88 -27.43
C LEU A 472 -32.11 15.57 -26.98
N ASN A 473 -31.11 16.14 -27.66
CA ASN A 473 -29.68 15.97 -27.36
C ASN A 473 -29.31 16.44 -25.95
N TRP A 474 -30.00 17.44 -25.39
CA TRP A 474 -29.71 17.97 -24.05
C TRP A 474 -29.98 16.95 -22.93
N ILE A 475 -30.89 15.99 -23.13
CA ILE A 475 -31.21 14.94 -22.13
C ILE A 475 -30.00 14.02 -21.89
N ILE A 476 -29.14 13.84 -22.90
CA ILE A 476 -27.88 13.09 -22.81
C ILE A 476 -26.73 14.04 -22.46
N ALA A 477 -26.64 15.21 -23.10
CA ALA A 477 -25.57 16.16 -22.87
C ALA A 477 -25.51 16.67 -21.42
N ALA A 478 -26.66 16.93 -20.77
CA ALA A 478 -26.70 17.37 -19.38
C ALA A 478 -26.12 16.33 -18.41
N PHE A 479 -26.34 15.03 -18.67
CA PHE A 479 -25.74 13.95 -17.90
C PHE A 479 -24.24 13.80 -18.20
N ASN A 480 -23.86 13.75 -19.49
CA ASN A 480 -22.47 13.54 -19.89
C ASN A 480 -21.55 14.70 -19.46
N LEU A 481 -22.01 15.95 -19.61
CA LEU A 481 -21.26 17.14 -19.22
C LEU A 481 -20.93 17.12 -17.72
N THR A 482 -21.90 16.88 -16.84
CA THR A 482 -21.61 16.81 -15.41
C THR A 482 -20.89 15.53 -15.00
N ALA A 483 -21.12 14.41 -15.69
CA ALA A 483 -20.37 13.19 -15.45
C ALA A 483 -18.88 13.39 -15.70
N VAL A 484 -18.49 13.92 -16.87
CA VAL A 484 -17.07 14.17 -17.22
C VAL A 484 -16.42 15.11 -16.21
N VAL A 485 -17.06 16.25 -15.98
CA VAL A 485 -16.42 17.40 -15.32
C VAL A 485 -16.19 17.17 -13.81
N PHE A 486 -17.01 16.35 -13.16
CA PHE A 486 -16.90 16.08 -11.72
C PHE A 486 -16.06 14.83 -11.34
N ILE A 487 -15.51 14.08 -12.31
CA ILE A 487 -14.63 12.92 -12.06
C ILE A 487 -13.43 13.25 -11.13
N PRO A 488 -12.71 14.37 -11.30
CA PRO A 488 -11.56 14.69 -10.44
C PRO A 488 -11.94 15.07 -9.01
N LEU A 489 -13.05 15.80 -8.81
CA LEU A 489 -13.61 16.10 -7.49
C LEU A 489 -13.81 14.80 -6.70
N TRP A 490 -14.42 13.79 -7.31
CA TRP A 490 -14.71 12.53 -6.61
C TRP A 490 -13.47 11.74 -6.22
N GLY A 491 -12.38 11.85 -6.99
CA GLY A 491 -11.07 11.30 -6.60
C GLY A 491 -10.55 11.93 -5.31
N GLN A 492 -10.57 13.26 -5.22
CA GLN A 492 -10.15 13.99 -4.03
C GLN A 492 -11.09 13.75 -2.84
N MET A 493 -12.41 13.73 -3.06
CA MET A 493 -13.40 13.43 -2.02
C MET A 493 -13.24 12.01 -1.46
N ALA A 494 -12.85 11.03 -2.28
CA ALA A 494 -12.57 9.66 -1.83
C ALA A 494 -11.33 9.55 -0.94
N ASP A 495 -10.31 10.39 -1.15
CA ASP A 495 -9.10 10.43 -0.33
C ASP A 495 -9.36 11.22 0.97
N ILE A 496 -10.04 12.36 0.90
CA ILE A 496 -10.41 13.16 2.07
C ILE A 496 -11.40 12.40 2.96
N PHE A 497 -12.64 12.14 2.50
CA PHE A 497 -13.72 11.61 3.36
C PHE A 497 -13.73 10.08 3.51
N GLY A 498 -12.81 9.39 2.83
CA GLY A 498 -12.73 7.93 2.79
C GLY A 498 -13.76 7.31 1.86
N ARG A 499 -13.52 6.06 1.47
CA ARG A 499 -14.29 5.41 0.38
C ARG A 499 -15.77 5.25 0.68
N HIS A 500 -16.12 4.91 1.93
CA HIS A 500 -17.49 4.63 2.35
C HIS A 500 -18.40 5.86 2.25
N SER A 501 -17.98 6.99 2.81
CA SER A 501 -18.74 8.24 2.81
C SER A 501 -18.97 8.74 1.38
N THR A 502 -17.92 8.64 0.56
CA THR A 502 -17.93 9.15 -0.81
C THR A 502 -18.83 8.31 -1.72
N ILE A 503 -18.77 6.97 -1.69
CA ILE A 503 -19.68 6.14 -2.50
C ILE A 503 -21.15 6.32 -2.09
N GLN A 504 -21.44 6.47 -0.79
CA GLN A 504 -22.80 6.75 -0.31
C GLN A 504 -23.31 8.10 -0.84
N ALA A 505 -22.48 9.15 -0.81
CA ALA A 505 -22.83 10.45 -1.39
C ALA A 505 -23.12 10.36 -2.91
N CYS A 506 -22.30 9.62 -3.65
CA CYS A 506 -22.49 9.38 -5.09
C CYS A 506 -23.84 8.69 -5.39
N MET A 507 -24.18 7.66 -4.61
CA MET A 507 -25.43 6.93 -4.74
C MET A 507 -26.64 7.79 -4.38
N ILE A 508 -26.57 8.55 -3.28
CA ILE A 508 -27.65 9.45 -2.84
C ILE A 508 -27.92 10.53 -3.90
N LEU A 509 -26.87 11.15 -4.47
CA LEU A 509 -27.04 12.13 -5.55
C LEU A 509 -27.69 11.53 -6.80
N THR A 510 -27.31 10.28 -7.16
CA THR A 510 -27.91 9.57 -8.29
C THR A 510 -29.38 9.21 -8.04
N LEU A 511 -29.72 8.81 -6.82
CA LEU A 511 -31.10 8.55 -6.40
C LEU A 511 -31.97 9.81 -6.43
N ILE A 512 -31.43 10.94 -5.94
CA ILE A 512 -32.12 12.24 -5.99
C ILE A 512 -32.35 12.67 -7.44
N GLY A 513 -31.32 12.59 -8.29
CA GLY A 513 -31.42 12.92 -9.72
C GLY A 513 -32.44 12.03 -10.45
N GLY A 514 -32.37 10.71 -10.26
CA GLY A 514 -33.33 9.76 -10.84
C GLY A 514 -34.75 9.95 -10.34
N GLY A 515 -34.92 10.34 -9.07
CA GLY A 515 -36.22 10.68 -8.48
C GLY A 515 -36.83 11.92 -9.12
N ILE A 516 -36.02 12.96 -9.33
CA ILE A 516 -36.42 14.17 -10.07
C ILE A 516 -36.82 13.81 -11.50
N CYS A 517 -35.99 13.05 -12.24
CA CYS A 517 -36.31 12.62 -13.61
C CYS A 517 -37.63 11.82 -13.69
N THR A 518 -37.86 10.91 -12.73
CA THR A 518 -39.09 10.10 -12.64
C THR A 518 -40.31 10.98 -12.36
N GLY A 519 -40.19 11.93 -11.42
CA GLY A 519 -41.29 12.77 -10.95
C GLY A 519 -41.54 14.05 -11.76
N THR A 520 -40.75 14.33 -12.80
CA THR A 520 -40.85 15.60 -13.55
C THR A 520 -42.20 15.71 -14.29
N PRO A 521 -42.96 16.82 -14.11
CA PRO A 521 -44.16 17.10 -14.88
C PRO A 521 -43.83 17.57 -16.31
N TYR A 522 -44.69 17.27 -17.28
CA TYR A 522 -44.43 17.48 -18.71
C TYR A 522 -44.18 18.95 -19.13
N ASN A 523 -44.54 19.92 -18.31
CA ASN A 523 -44.26 21.34 -18.55
C ASN A 523 -42.87 21.80 -18.08
N ALA A 524 -42.11 20.96 -17.38
CA ALA A 524 -40.88 21.33 -16.68
C ALA A 524 -39.62 20.65 -17.28
N PHE A 525 -39.40 20.79 -18.60
CA PHE A 525 -38.21 20.23 -19.27
C PHE A 525 -36.87 20.59 -18.57
N PRO A 526 -36.63 21.83 -18.06
CA PRO A 526 -35.41 22.14 -17.32
C PRO A 526 -35.24 21.34 -16.02
N MET A 527 -36.33 20.91 -15.37
CA MET A 527 -36.27 20.06 -14.16
C MET A 527 -35.79 18.64 -14.51
N LEU A 528 -36.20 18.10 -15.66
CA LEU A 528 -35.64 16.85 -16.18
C LEU A 528 -34.12 17.00 -16.41
N LEU A 529 -33.69 18.06 -17.10
CA LEU A 529 -32.26 18.32 -17.35
C LEU A 529 -31.46 18.49 -16.05
N PHE A 530 -32.02 19.14 -15.03
CA PHE A 530 -31.41 19.26 -13.70
C PHE A 530 -31.29 17.89 -12.99
N GLY A 531 -32.32 17.05 -13.06
CA GLY A 531 -32.26 15.67 -12.59
C GLY A 531 -31.13 14.88 -13.26
N ARG A 532 -31.01 15.00 -14.60
CA ARG A 532 -29.93 14.37 -15.38
C ARG A 532 -28.55 14.88 -15.01
N ALA A 533 -28.41 16.19 -14.77
CA ALA A 533 -27.17 16.80 -14.29
C ALA A 533 -26.75 16.21 -12.93
N LEU A 534 -27.68 16.04 -11.98
CA LEU A 534 -27.40 15.40 -10.68
C LEU A 534 -27.05 13.91 -10.81
N GLN A 535 -27.73 13.17 -11.69
CA GLN A 535 -27.38 11.78 -12.01
C GLN A 535 -25.96 11.67 -12.55
N GLY A 536 -25.56 12.56 -13.47
CA GLY A 536 -24.20 12.57 -14.05
C GLY A 536 -23.13 12.75 -12.97
N ILE A 537 -23.31 13.72 -12.07
CA ILE A 537 -22.39 13.95 -10.93
C ILE A 537 -22.25 12.66 -10.10
N GLY A 538 -23.37 12.03 -9.71
CA GLY A 538 -23.35 10.84 -8.86
C GLY A 538 -22.78 9.59 -9.55
N CYS A 539 -23.14 9.34 -10.81
CA CYS A 539 -22.65 8.19 -11.59
C CYS A 539 -21.14 8.25 -11.84
N ALA A 540 -20.60 9.43 -12.17
CA ALA A 540 -19.16 9.63 -12.32
C ALA A 540 -18.39 9.25 -11.04
N GLY A 541 -18.85 9.75 -9.90
CA GLY A 541 -18.25 9.44 -8.61
C GLY A 541 -18.34 7.96 -8.25
N MET A 542 -19.47 7.30 -8.54
CA MET A 542 -19.59 5.85 -8.32
C MET A 542 -18.49 5.07 -9.02
N ASN A 543 -18.27 5.27 -10.33
CA ASN A 543 -17.27 4.49 -11.05
C ASN A 543 -15.84 4.76 -10.56
N VAL A 544 -15.50 6.02 -10.26
CA VAL A 544 -14.20 6.39 -9.67
C VAL A 544 -13.98 5.67 -8.34
N VAL A 545 -14.95 5.76 -7.43
CA VAL A 545 -14.81 5.19 -6.08
C VAL A 545 -14.86 3.66 -6.11
N ILE A 546 -15.67 3.03 -6.96
CA ILE A 546 -15.71 1.57 -7.15
C ILE A 546 -14.36 1.06 -7.65
N ARG A 547 -13.76 1.69 -8.67
CA ARG A 547 -12.44 1.30 -9.17
C ARG A 547 -11.36 1.46 -8.11
N ALA A 548 -11.39 2.55 -7.33
CA ALA A 548 -10.47 2.79 -6.22
C ALA A 548 -10.62 1.72 -5.11
N ILE A 549 -11.86 1.39 -4.70
CA ILE A 549 -12.12 0.34 -3.69
C ILE A 549 -11.63 -1.04 -4.15
N VAL A 550 -11.84 -1.39 -5.43
CA VAL A 550 -11.37 -2.68 -5.98
C VAL A 550 -9.84 -2.75 -6.00
N ALA A 551 -9.18 -1.62 -6.23
CA ALA A 551 -7.72 -1.50 -6.20
C ALA A 551 -7.14 -1.43 -4.79
N ASP A 552 -7.89 -0.99 -3.79
CA ASP A 552 -7.44 -0.88 -2.41
C ASP A 552 -7.19 -2.27 -1.77
N LYS A 553 -6.15 -2.38 -0.92
CA LYS A 553 -5.81 -3.58 -0.10
C LYS A 553 -5.58 -4.92 -0.83
N VAL A 554 -5.44 -4.92 -2.16
CA VAL A 554 -5.10 -6.11 -2.95
C VAL A 554 -3.75 -5.94 -3.66
N SER A 555 -3.17 -7.01 -4.22
CA SER A 555 -2.00 -6.90 -5.13
C SER A 555 -2.44 -6.54 -6.55
N LEU A 556 -1.51 -6.07 -7.42
CA LEU A 556 -1.84 -5.73 -8.82
C LEU A 556 -2.44 -6.92 -9.59
N ARG A 557 -1.98 -8.14 -9.29
CA ARG A 557 -2.51 -9.38 -9.89
C ARG A 557 -3.93 -9.68 -9.44
N GLU A 558 -4.24 -9.43 -8.17
CA GLU A 558 -5.59 -9.64 -7.62
C GLU A 558 -6.57 -8.58 -8.14
N ASP A 559 -6.14 -7.30 -8.18
CA ASP A 559 -6.87 -6.21 -8.82
C ASP A 559 -7.23 -6.52 -10.27
N ALA A 560 -6.28 -7.05 -11.05
CA ALA A 560 -6.48 -7.46 -12.43
C ALA A 560 -7.62 -8.47 -12.58
N TYR A 561 -7.68 -9.50 -11.73
CA TYR A 561 -8.77 -10.48 -11.75
C TYR A 561 -10.11 -9.86 -11.32
N THR A 562 -10.16 -9.13 -10.21
CA THR A 562 -11.41 -8.58 -9.70
C THR A 562 -11.99 -7.50 -10.61
N TRP A 563 -11.17 -6.59 -11.13
CA TRP A 563 -11.63 -5.56 -12.07
C TRP A 563 -12.08 -6.13 -13.41
N SER A 564 -11.52 -7.26 -13.85
CA SER A 564 -11.99 -7.93 -15.06
C SER A 564 -13.42 -8.47 -14.94
N ILE A 565 -13.84 -8.88 -13.74
CA ILE A 565 -15.24 -9.27 -13.47
C ILE A 565 -16.16 -8.05 -13.61
N PHE A 566 -15.79 -6.91 -13.03
CA PHE A 566 -16.54 -5.65 -13.19
C PHE A 566 -16.56 -5.19 -14.66
N SER A 567 -15.45 -5.32 -15.39
CA SER A 567 -15.38 -4.99 -16.83
C SER A 567 -16.35 -5.84 -17.66
N LEU A 568 -16.46 -7.14 -17.37
CA LEU A 568 -17.43 -8.03 -18.02
C LEU A 568 -18.88 -7.65 -17.68
N VAL A 569 -19.18 -7.38 -16.41
CA VAL A 569 -20.51 -6.91 -15.97
C VAL A 569 -20.88 -5.61 -16.68
N GLY A 570 -19.94 -4.67 -16.78
CA GLY A 570 -20.12 -3.39 -17.47
C GLY A 570 -20.46 -3.59 -18.95
N GLY A 571 -19.66 -4.42 -19.65
CA GLY A 571 -19.94 -4.81 -21.04
C GLY A 571 -21.35 -5.37 -21.24
N CYS A 572 -21.80 -6.26 -20.35
CA CYS A 572 -23.17 -6.76 -20.37
C CYS A 572 -24.22 -5.66 -20.11
N SER A 573 -23.98 -4.75 -19.15
CA SER A 573 -24.89 -3.64 -18.86
C SER A 573 -25.08 -2.69 -20.04
N TYR A 574 -24.01 -2.37 -20.79
CA TYR A 574 -24.12 -1.53 -22.00
C TYR A 574 -25.05 -2.13 -23.07
N ALA A 575 -25.09 -3.47 -23.16
CA ALA A 575 -26.00 -4.21 -24.05
C ALA A 575 -27.44 -4.31 -23.53
N ILE A 576 -27.60 -4.53 -22.23
CA ILE A 576 -28.92 -4.76 -21.60
C ILE A 576 -29.74 -3.47 -21.54
N GLY A 577 -29.10 -2.31 -21.30
CA GLY A 577 -29.77 -1.02 -21.12
C GLY A 577 -30.77 -0.67 -22.23
N PRO A 578 -30.37 -0.61 -23.52
CA PRO A 578 -31.27 -0.28 -24.62
C PRO A 578 -32.45 -1.26 -24.75
N VAL A 579 -32.23 -2.54 -24.49
CA VAL A 579 -33.27 -3.58 -24.56
C VAL A 579 -34.31 -3.38 -23.44
N VAL A 580 -33.86 -3.15 -22.21
CA VAL A 580 -34.73 -2.89 -21.06
C VAL A 580 -35.47 -1.56 -21.22
N GLY A 581 -34.77 -0.49 -21.64
CA GLY A 581 -35.35 0.82 -21.88
C GLY A 581 -36.44 0.79 -22.94
N GLY A 582 -36.21 0.09 -24.06
CA GLY A 582 -37.20 -0.10 -25.12
C GLY A 582 -38.45 -0.87 -24.66
N TYR A 583 -38.33 -1.76 -23.68
CA TYR A 583 -39.49 -2.44 -23.08
C TYR A 583 -40.22 -1.53 -22.09
N LEU A 584 -39.51 -0.87 -21.16
CA LEU A 584 -40.11 0.00 -20.14
C LEU A 584 -40.85 1.21 -20.76
N THR A 585 -40.31 1.75 -21.85
CA THR A 585 -40.92 2.88 -22.57
C THR A 585 -42.33 2.58 -23.09
N LYS A 586 -42.67 1.31 -23.33
CA LYS A 586 -44.03 0.90 -23.74
C LYS A 586 -45.10 1.18 -22.68
N THR A 587 -44.72 1.21 -21.40
CA THR A 587 -45.61 1.55 -20.28
C THR A 587 -45.51 3.04 -19.97
N THR A 588 -44.29 3.51 -19.70
CA THR A 588 -43.93 4.94 -19.65
C THR A 588 -42.42 5.07 -19.54
N TRP A 589 -41.83 6.03 -20.24
CA TRP A 589 -40.39 6.32 -20.17
C TRP A 589 -39.90 6.62 -18.75
N ARG A 590 -40.78 7.06 -17.83
CA ARG A 590 -40.44 7.34 -16.42
C ARG A 590 -39.81 6.14 -15.71
N TRP A 591 -40.20 4.92 -16.07
CA TRP A 591 -39.61 3.71 -15.48
C TRP A 591 -38.13 3.50 -15.84
N CYS A 592 -37.63 4.12 -16.92
CA CYS A 592 -36.19 4.10 -17.24
C CYS A 592 -35.35 4.78 -16.14
N PHE A 593 -35.94 5.74 -15.41
CA PHE A 593 -35.35 6.36 -14.22
C PHE A 593 -35.80 5.67 -12.93
N GLY A 594 -37.09 5.35 -12.82
CA GLY A 594 -37.70 4.79 -11.62
C GLY A 594 -37.11 3.43 -11.21
N ILE A 595 -36.66 2.61 -12.16
CA ILE A 595 -36.06 1.29 -11.87
C ILE A 595 -34.75 1.40 -11.08
N ASN A 596 -34.00 2.50 -11.23
CA ASN A 596 -32.73 2.72 -10.54
C ASN A 596 -32.92 3.05 -9.04
N LEU A 597 -34.12 3.49 -8.64
CA LEU A 597 -34.42 3.90 -7.26
C LEU A 597 -34.41 2.73 -6.25
N PRO A 598 -35.19 1.65 -6.41
CA PRO A 598 -35.16 0.52 -5.48
C PRO A 598 -33.79 -0.19 -5.47
N ILE A 599 -33.13 -0.28 -6.63
CA ILE A 599 -31.79 -0.90 -6.76
C ILE A 599 -30.76 -0.06 -6.00
N GLY A 600 -30.81 1.27 -6.11
CA GLY A 600 -29.92 2.17 -5.38
C GLY A 600 -30.15 2.19 -3.87
N VAL A 601 -31.41 2.16 -3.42
CA VAL A 601 -31.70 2.03 -1.98
C VAL A 601 -31.17 0.71 -1.42
N ALA A 602 -31.40 -0.41 -2.13
CA ALA A 602 -30.84 -1.71 -1.75
C ALA A 602 -29.30 -1.69 -1.74
N GLY A 603 -28.68 -1.08 -2.75
CA GLY A 603 -27.23 -0.89 -2.80
C GLY A 603 -26.68 -0.04 -1.65
N CYS A 604 -27.33 1.06 -1.29
CA CYS A 604 -26.93 1.89 -0.14
C CYS A 604 -26.94 1.08 1.16
N ILE A 605 -27.98 0.27 1.39
CA ILE A 605 -28.10 -0.63 2.55
C ILE A 605 -26.96 -1.67 2.53
N VAL A 606 -26.73 -2.32 1.39
CA VAL A 606 -25.68 -3.34 1.24
C VAL A 606 -24.28 -2.74 1.51
N VAL A 607 -23.97 -1.59 0.93
CA VAL A 607 -22.69 -0.89 1.16
C VAL A 607 -22.55 -0.44 2.62
N PHE A 608 -23.63 0.02 3.27
CA PHE A 608 -23.60 0.45 4.67
C PHE A 608 -23.41 -0.70 5.66
N VAL A 609 -24.12 -1.81 5.48
CA VAL A 609 -24.06 -2.97 6.38
C VAL A 609 -22.80 -3.79 6.12
N PHE A 610 -22.51 -4.14 4.86
CA PHE A 610 -21.46 -5.11 4.54
C PHE A 610 -20.11 -4.46 4.26
N LEU A 611 -20.03 -3.29 3.61
CA LEU A 611 -18.74 -2.71 3.20
C LEU A 611 -18.15 -1.74 4.21
N ARG A 612 -18.96 -0.91 4.89
CA ARG A 612 -18.52 0.11 5.87
C ARG A 612 -17.36 -0.32 6.80
N PRO A 613 -17.35 -1.50 7.45
CA PRO A 613 -16.26 -1.88 8.36
C PRO A 613 -14.94 -2.28 7.66
N VAL A 614 -14.95 -2.51 6.34
CA VAL A 614 -13.80 -3.05 5.59
C VAL A 614 -13.15 -2.04 4.65
N LEU A 615 -13.94 -1.08 4.15
CA LEU A 615 -13.46 0.02 3.30
C LEU A 615 -12.40 0.87 4.01
N LEU A 616 -11.50 1.48 3.23
CA LEU A 616 -10.63 2.51 3.77
C LEU A 616 -11.45 3.72 4.22
N GLY A 617 -11.18 4.14 5.46
CA GLY A 617 -11.63 5.43 5.95
C GLY A 617 -10.83 6.57 5.30
N PRO A 618 -10.98 7.79 5.83
CA PRO A 618 -10.13 8.92 5.48
C PRO A 618 -8.64 8.58 5.39
N GLN A 619 -7.97 9.11 4.37
CA GLN A 619 -6.52 9.09 4.34
C GLN A 619 -5.96 10.17 5.29
N PRO A 620 -4.81 9.93 5.95
CA PRO A 620 -4.15 10.93 6.78
C PRO A 620 -3.63 12.07 5.91
N LEU A 621 -3.92 13.31 6.30
CA LEU A 621 -3.54 14.51 5.54
C LEU A 621 -2.31 15.17 6.19
N PRO A 622 -1.15 15.26 5.51
CA PRO A 622 0.09 15.80 6.10
C PRO A 622 -0.06 17.21 6.69
N GLN A 623 -0.86 18.07 6.06
CA GLN A 623 -1.13 19.46 6.44
C GLN A 623 -1.94 19.61 7.73
N LEU A 624 -2.53 18.53 8.24
CA LEU A 624 -3.28 18.50 9.49
C LEU A 624 -2.53 17.76 10.61
N GLU A 625 -1.29 17.34 10.36
CA GLU A 625 -0.48 16.49 11.26
C GLU A 625 -1.25 15.22 11.72
N GLU A 626 -2.15 14.74 10.86
CA GLU A 626 -3.08 13.66 11.19
C GLU A 626 -2.38 12.29 11.16
N THR A 627 -2.22 11.68 12.33
CA THR A 627 -2.08 10.21 12.39
C THR A 627 -3.42 9.54 12.04
N THR A 628 -3.38 8.28 11.59
CA THR A 628 -4.56 7.52 11.10
C THR A 628 -5.72 7.40 12.09
N GLN A 629 -5.46 7.60 13.39
CA GLN A 629 -6.49 7.68 14.44
C GLN A 629 -7.11 9.08 14.58
N ILE A 630 -6.32 10.15 14.37
CA ILE A 630 -6.78 11.56 14.43
C ILE A 630 -7.62 11.88 13.19
N ALA A 631 -7.29 11.32 12.02
CA ALA A 631 -8.07 11.43 10.77
C ALA A 631 -9.54 10.97 10.87
N ARG A 632 -9.89 10.21 11.92
CA ARG A 632 -11.29 9.82 12.22
C ARG A 632 -11.99 10.78 13.21
N LYS A 633 -11.27 11.65 13.90
CA LYS A 633 -11.76 12.56 14.96
C LYS A 633 -11.75 14.04 14.55
N SER A 634 -10.86 14.42 13.63
CA SER A 634 -10.82 15.71 12.92
C SER A 634 -12.20 16.14 12.40
N THR A 635 -12.55 17.42 12.56
CA THR A 635 -13.88 17.93 12.24
C THR A 635 -14.12 17.99 10.73
N VAL A 636 -15.35 17.72 10.28
CA VAL A 636 -15.76 17.79 8.86
C VAL A 636 -15.35 19.12 8.20
N MET A 637 -15.48 20.25 8.92
CA MET A 637 -15.09 21.57 8.43
C MET A 637 -13.57 21.71 8.17
N GLN A 638 -12.71 21.12 9.03
CA GLN A 638 -11.25 21.13 8.81
C GLN A 638 -10.88 20.37 7.54
N ARG A 639 -11.66 19.34 7.20
CA ARG A 639 -11.46 18.46 6.04
C ARG A 639 -12.06 19.00 4.76
N LEU A 640 -13.12 19.79 4.85
CA LEU A 640 -13.57 20.64 3.73
C LEU A 640 -12.52 21.72 3.41
N ALA A 641 -11.86 22.28 4.42
CA ALA A 641 -10.82 23.30 4.22
C ALA A 641 -9.52 22.77 3.55
N THR A 642 -9.36 21.46 3.37
CA THR A 642 -8.23 20.88 2.61
C THR A 642 -8.53 20.64 1.13
N ILE A 643 -9.77 20.86 0.69
CA ILE A 643 -10.17 20.79 -0.71
C ILE A 643 -9.46 21.89 -1.52
N ASP A 644 -8.92 21.51 -2.67
CA ASP A 644 -8.32 22.42 -3.65
C ASP A 644 -9.42 23.09 -4.49
N ALA A 645 -10.12 24.04 -3.89
CA ALA A 645 -11.24 24.73 -4.51
C ALA A 645 -10.84 25.43 -5.82
N GLY A 646 -9.69 26.12 -5.85
CA GLY A 646 -9.24 26.81 -7.06
C GLY A 646 -8.87 25.83 -8.19
N GLY A 647 -8.25 24.69 -7.86
CA GLY A 647 -7.97 23.64 -8.84
C GLY A 647 -9.25 22.97 -9.35
N GLN A 648 -10.24 22.77 -8.48
CA GLN A 648 -11.56 22.27 -8.86
C GLN A 648 -12.31 23.23 -9.77
N ASP A 649 -12.39 24.52 -9.42
CA ASP A 649 -13.07 25.54 -10.23
C ASP A 649 -12.43 25.68 -11.62
N LEU A 650 -11.09 25.74 -11.69
CA LEU A 650 -10.37 25.79 -12.97
C LEU A 650 -10.57 24.51 -13.80
N CYS A 651 -10.51 23.33 -13.17
CA CYS A 651 -10.79 22.07 -13.86
C CYS A 651 -12.24 22.01 -14.38
N LEU A 652 -13.19 22.44 -13.55
CA LEU A 652 -14.63 22.41 -13.82
C LEU A 652 -14.98 23.31 -14.99
N LEU A 653 -14.53 24.57 -14.94
CA LEU A 653 -14.77 25.56 -15.99
C LEU A 653 -14.01 25.21 -17.28
N GLY A 654 -12.74 24.82 -17.18
CA GLY A 654 -11.91 24.51 -18.34
C GLY A 654 -12.42 23.33 -19.15
N ILE A 655 -12.67 22.20 -18.48
CA ILE A 655 -13.20 21.00 -19.15
C ILE A 655 -14.66 21.20 -19.54
N GLY A 656 -15.48 21.85 -18.70
CA GLY A 656 -16.88 22.14 -18.99
C GLY A 656 -17.05 22.97 -20.27
N LEU A 657 -16.24 24.01 -20.46
CA LEU A 657 -16.29 24.84 -21.67
C LEU A 657 -15.84 24.10 -22.92
N LEU A 658 -14.83 23.22 -22.83
CA LEU A 658 -14.42 22.37 -23.98
C LEU A 658 -15.50 21.35 -24.36
N VAL A 659 -16.06 20.63 -23.38
CA VAL A 659 -17.14 19.66 -23.64
C VAL A 659 -18.36 20.36 -24.21
N LEU A 660 -18.72 21.54 -23.70
CA LEU A 660 -19.81 22.36 -24.22
C LEU A 660 -19.56 22.81 -25.67
N ALA A 661 -18.36 23.32 -25.97
CA ALA A 661 -17.97 23.71 -27.33
C ALA A 661 -18.10 22.55 -28.31
N PHE A 662 -17.51 21.40 -27.98
CA PHE A 662 -17.55 20.21 -28.85
C PHE A 662 -18.96 19.60 -28.94
N THR A 663 -19.80 19.75 -27.92
CA THR A 663 -21.21 19.32 -28.00
C THR A 663 -22.01 20.15 -29.01
N TRP A 664 -21.65 21.41 -29.23
CA TRP A 664 -22.34 22.30 -30.18
C TRP A 664 -21.71 22.33 -31.58
N ALA A 665 -20.40 22.17 -31.68
CA ALA A 665 -19.64 22.32 -32.92
C ALA A 665 -20.09 21.32 -34.01
N GLY A 666 -20.52 21.85 -35.16
CA GLY A 666 -20.99 21.06 -36.31
C GLY A 666 -22.35 20.36 -36.12
N ALA A 667 -22.96 20.46 -34.93
CA ALA A 667 -24.25 19.85 -34.60
C ALA A 667 -25.36 20.87 -34.28
N THR A 668 -24.98 22.07 -33.80
CA THR A 668 -25.91 23.18 -33.47
C THR A 668 -25.40 24.51 -34.00
N TYR A 669 -24.08 24.73 -33.98
CA TYR A 669 -23.43 25.92 -34.52
C TYR A 669 -22.23 25.53 -35.39
N ASP A 670 -21.92 26.35 -36.39
CA ASP A 670 -20.73 26.19 -37.22
C ASP A 670 -19.45 26.46 -36.41
N TRP A 671 -18.35 25.85 -36.84
CA TRP A 671 -17.08 25.84 -36.11
C TRP A 671 -16.41 27.22 -35.99
N ASP A 672 -16.74 28.15 -36.89
CA ASP A 672 -16.27 29.53 -36.90
C ASP A 672 -17.13 30.48 -36.04
N THR A 673 -18.28 30.01 -35.56
CA THR A 673 -19.21 30.82 -34.77
C THR A 673 -18.63 31.11 -33.39
N SER A 674 -18.83 32.34 -32.89
CA SER A 674 -18.35 32.77 -31.56
C SER A 674 -18.82 31.87 -30.41
N ALA A 675 -20.00 31.26 -30.54
CA ALA A 675 -20.55 30.27 -29.60
C ALA A 675 -19.70 28.99 -29.46
N VAL A 676 -18.88 28.64 -30.47
CA VAL A 676 -17.94 27.52 -30.44
C VAL A 676 -16.53 28.01 -30.10
N LEU A 677 -16.06 29.06 -30.79
CA LEU A 677 -14.70 29.57 -30.64
C LEU A 677 -14.42 30.12 -29.25
N VAL A 678 -15.33 30.91 -28.65
CA VAL A 678 -15.08 31.53 -27.34
C VAL A 678 -14.97 30.48 -26.22
N PRO A 679 -15.89 29.51 -26.07
CA PRO A 679 -15.73 28.45 -25.08
C PRO A 679 -14.54 27.53 -25.36
N THR A 680 -14.20 27.28 -26.64
CA THR A 680 -12.99 26.50 -26.99
C THR A 680 -11.71 27.18 -26.51
N ILE A 681 -11.50 28.45 -26.88
CA ILE A 681 -10.30 29.22 -26.53
C ILE A 681 -10.23 29.43 -25.02
N ALA A 682 -11.33 29.84 -24.39
CA ALA A 682 -11.39 30.01 -22.93
C ALA A 682 -11.14 28.70 -22.18
N GLY A 683 -11.70 27.57 -22.65
CA GLY A 683 -11.49 26.25 -22.08
C GLY A 683 -10.03 25.84 -22.08
N PHE A 684 -9.32 25.99 -23.22
CA PHE A 684 -7.88 25.72 -23.29
C PHE A 684 -7.07 26.64 -22.37
N VAL A 685 -7.34 27.96 -22.37
CA VAL A 685 -6.64 28.92 -21.49
C VAL A 685 -6.83 28.56 -20.01
N ILE A 686 -8.04 28.19 -19.61
CA ILE A 686 -8.36 27.78 -18.23
C ILE A 686 -7.72 26.44 -17.88
N ILE A 687 -7.61 25.49 -18.81
CA ILE A 687 -6.86 24.23 -18.59
C ILE A 687 -5.35 24.49 -18.42
N PHE A 688 -4.76 25.41 -19.18
CA PHE A 688 -3.37 25.82 -18.94
C PHE A 688 -3.20 26.50 -17.57
N ALA A 689 -4.17 27.33 -17.15
CA ALA A 689 -4.20 27.90 -15.81
C ALA A 689 -4.35 26.83 -14.71
N PHE A 690 -5.16 25.79 -14.94
CA PHE A 690 -5.29 24.62 -14.06
C PHE A 690 -3.95 23.86 -13.91
N ILE A 691 -3.27 23.56 -15.02
CA ILE A 691 -1.96 22.87 -15.00
C ILE A 691 -0.92 23.72 -14.26
N TRP A 692 -0.93 25.04 -14.47
CA TRP A 692 -0.07 25.98 -13.73
C TRP A 692 -0.41 26.04 -12.24
N TRP A 693 -1.70 26.01 -11.88
CA TRP A 693 -2.17 25.96 -10.50
C TRP A 693 -1.73 24.70 -9.77
N GLN A 694 -1.96 23.51 -10.36
CA GLN A 694 -1.51 22.23 -9.80
C GLN A 694 0.00 22.18 -9.63
N ARG A 695 0.76 22.82 -10.54
CA ARG A 695 2.20 23.01 -10.38
C ARG A 695 2.52 23.88 -9.18
N GLU A 696 1.92 25.07 -9.04
CA GLU A 696 2.24 26.02 -7.95
C GLU A 696 1.70 25.63 -6.56
N MET A 697 0.83 24.62 -6.49
CA MET A 697 0.42 23.93 -5.27
C MET A 697 1.39 22.82 -4.82
N GLU A 698 2.48 22.56 -5.55
CA GLU A 698 3.56 21.66 -5.11
C GLU A 698 4.28 22.24 -3.85
N PRO A 699 4.62 21.42 -2.84
CA PRO A 699 5.25 21.89 -1.60
C PRO A 699 6.49 22.77 -1.83
N GLY A 700 6.52 23.93 -1.17
CA GLY A 700 7.60 24.92 -1.27
C GLY A 700 7.36 26.07 -2.24
N ARG A 701 6.37 25.98 -3.14
CA ARG A 701 6.01 27.01 -4.13
C ARG A 701 5.06 28.08 -3.58
N ARG A 702 4.63 29.00 -4.46
CA ARG A 702 3.88 30.22 -4.07
C ARG A 702 2.47 29.92 -3.58
N LEU A 703 1.67 29.16 -4.34
CA LEU A 703 0.28 28.89 -3.96
C LEU A 703 0.20 27.94 -2.76
N ALA A 704 1.09 26.93 -2.69
CA ALA A 704 1.22 26.06 -1.52
C ALA A 704 1.51 26.83 -0.20
N LYS A 705 2.19 27.99 -0.27
CA LYS A 705 2.43 28.88 0.87
C LYS A 705 1.24 29.81 1.16
N LEU A 706 0.52 30.24 0.13
CA LEU A 706 -0.65 31.11 0.26
C LEU A 706 -1.89 30.38 0.79
N PHE A 707 -2.05 29.11 0.40
CA PHE A 707 -3.15 28.22 0.78
C PHE A 707 -2.63 26.99 1.54
N PRO A 708 -1.99 27.15 2.73
CA PRO A 708 -1.27 26.07 3.41
C PRO A 708 -2.14 24.89 3.87
N ARG A 709 -3.47 25.05 3.86
CA ARG A 709 -4.43 23.99 4.18
C ARG A 709 -4.87 23.18 2.96
N GLN A 710 -4.83 23.73 1.74
CA GLN A 710 -5.32 23.05 0.54
C GLN A 710 -4.32 22.03 0.02
N LEU A 711 -4.84 20.93 -0.54
CA LEU A 711 -4.05 19.84 -1.12
C LEU A 711 -4.33 19.74 -2.62
N PRO A 712 -3.31 19.83 -3.52
CA PRO A 712 -3.54 19.77 -4.96
C PRO A 712 -4.35 18.53 -5.34
N MET A 713 -5.41 18.74 -6.10
CA MET A 713 -6.32 17.67 -6.53
C MET A 713 -5.60 16.56 -7.30
N ILE A 714 -4.53 16.91 -8.03
CA ILE A 714 -3.67 15.96 -8.75
C ILE A 714 -2.21 16.37 -8.54
N SER A 715 -1.39 15.47 -8.01
CA SER A 715 0.03 15.78 -7.78
C SER A 715 0.76 16.12 -9.08
N TRP A 716 1.54 17.19 -9.06
CA TRP A 716 2.44 17.57 -10.17
C TRP A 716 3.36 16.42 -10.63
N GLN A 717 3.73 15.51 -9.72
CA GLN A 717 4.54 14.33 -10.05
C GLN A 717 3.82 13.35 -11.00
N VAL A 718 2.49 13.24 -10.89
CA VAL A 718 1.66 12.42 -11.79
C VAL A 718 1.48 13.12 -13.13
N ILE A 719 1.21 14.44 -13.12
CA ILE A 719 1.03 15.25 -14.35
C ILE A 719 2.32 15.30 -15.20
N LYS A 720 3.48 15.42 -14.56
CA LYS A 720 4.79 15.47 -15.25
C LYS A 720 5.23 14.10 -15.80
N ASN A 721 4.62 13.00 -15.35
CA ASN A 721 5.06 11.66 -15.75
C ASN A 721 4.62 11.34 -17.19
N ARG A 722 5.60 11.03 -18.06
CA ARG A 722 5.39 10.70 -19.47
C ARG A 722 4.38 9.57 -19.65
N ASP A 723 4.55 8.48 -18.92
CA ASP A 723 3.74 7.26 -19.08
C ASP A 723 2.29 7.50 -18.68
N ILE A 724 2.03 8.33 -17.65
CA ILE A 724 0.68 8.79 -17.35
C ILE A 724 0.11 9.60 -18.53
N GLY A 725 0.87 10.55 -19.10
CA GLY A 725 0.41 11.32 -20.27
C GLY A 725 0.07 10.45 -21.49
N LEU A 726 0.90 9.44 -21.79
CA LEU A 726 0.64 8.45 -22.84
C LEU A 726 -0.60 7.60 -22.52
N LEU A 727 -0.75 7.19 -21.25
CA LEU A 727 -1.88 6.42 -20.76
C LEU A 727 -3.21 7.16 -20.94
N LEU A 728 -3.25 8.45 -20.59
CA LEU A 728 -4.41 9.32 -20.82
C LEU A 728 -4.81 9.35 -22.30
N PHE A 729 -3.83 9.48 -23.20
CA PHE A 729 -4.11 9.46 -24.64
C PHE A 729 -4.63 8.10 -25.12
N THR A 730 -4.10 6.97 -24.62
CA THR A 730 -4.63 5.65 -24.97
C THR A 730 -6.08 5.43 -24.49
N SER A 731 -6.43 5.99 -23.33
CA SER A 731 -7.82 6.02 -22.83
C SER A 731 -8.72 6.89 -23.71
N PHE A 732 -8.28 8.11 -24.04
CA PHE A 732 -8.97 9.03 -24.94
C PHE A 732 -9.27 8.39 -26.31
N ALA A 733 -8.29 7.71 -26.92
CA ALA A 733 -8.52 6.98 -28.16
C ALA A 733 -9.49 5.79 -28.01
N SER A 734 -9.40 5.04 -26.91
CA SER A 734 -10.35 3.96 -26.59
C SER A 734 -11.79 4.46 -26.52
N GLY A 735 -12.01 5.59 -25.85
CA GLY A 735 -13.32 6.22 -25.73
C GLY A 735 -13.84 6.76 -27.07
N MET A 736 -12.97 7.39 -27.87
CA MET A 736 -13.28 7.84 -29.23
C MET A 736 -13.79 6.69 -30.10
N ALA A 737 -13.07 5.57 -30.14
CA ALA A 737 -13.47 4.39 -30.92
C ALA A 737 -14.73 3.71 -30.37
N MET A 738 -14.90 3.61 -29.05
CA MET A 738 -16.10 3.02 -28.44
C MET A 738 -17.36 3.83 -28.81
N TYR A 739 -17.32 5.15 -28.68
CA TYR A 739 -18.46 6.02 -29.04
C TYR A 739 -18.71 6.02 -30.56
N ALA A 740 -17.64 6.00 -31.37
CA ALA A 740 -17.75 5.85 -32.82
C ALA A 740 -18.54 4.59 -33.20
N VAL A 741 -18.16 3.42 -32.67
CA VAL A 741 -18.85 2.16 -32.95
C VAL A 741 -20.30 2.20 -32.44
N MET A 742 -20.54 2.65 -31.19
CA MET A 742 -21.89 2.67 -30.63
C MET A 742 -22.87 3.61 -31.36
N TYR A 743 -22.39 4.75 -31.86
CA TYR A 743 -23.23 5.73 -32.56
C TYR A 743 -23.31 5.47 -34.08
N PHE A 744 -22.17 5.36 -34.76
CA PHE A 744 -22.13 5.29 -36.23
C PHE A 744 -22.54 3.91 -36.79
N CYS A 745 -22.35 2.81 -36.04
CA CYS A 745 -22.96 1.54 -36.45
C CYS A 745 -24.49 1.59 -36.34
N SER A 746 -25.03 2.27 -35.31
CA SER A 746 -26.48 2.45 -35.17
C SER A 746 -27.03 3.26 -36.36
N LEU A 747 -26.39 4.38 -36.69
CA LEU A 747 -26.69 5.21 -37.87
C LEU A 747 -26.60 4.43 -39.19
N TYR A 748 -25.61 3.54 -39.34
CA TYR A 748 -25.50 2.68 -40.52
C TYR A 748 -26.70 1.73 -40.66
N PHE A 749 -27.09 1.05 -39.59
CA PHE A 749 -28.23 0.14 -39.64
C PHE A 749 -29.57 0.88 -39.85
N THR A 750 -29.75 2.09 -39.30
CA THR A 750 -30.99 2.85 -39.49
C THR A 750 -31.09 3.57 -40.83
N MET A 751 -30.02 4.23 -41.30
CA MET A 751 -30.06 5.06 -42.52
C MET A 751 -29.65 4.32 -43.79
N VAL A 752 -28.67 3.41 -43.72
CA VAL A 752 -28.17 2.67 -44.90
C VAL A 752 -28.91 1.34 -45.08
N LYS A 753 -29.24 0.65 -43.99
CA LYS A 753 -29.95 -0.65 -44.01
C LYS A 753 -31.45 -0.54 -43.69
N HIS A 754 -31.96 0.67 -43.46
CA HIS A 754 -33.38 0.97 -43.14
C HIS A 754 -33.98 0.08 -42.03
N SER A 755 -33.13 -0.44 -41.14
CA SER A 755 -33.53 -1.33 -40.05
C SER A 755 -34.23 -0.53 -38.95
N PRO A 756 -35.27 -1.07 -38.30
CA PRO A 756 -35.88 -0.43 -37.14
C PRO A 756 -34.83 -0.11 -36.06
N ALA A 757 -35.02 0.97 -35.29
CA ALA A 757 -34.09 1.34 -34.22
C ALA A 757 -33.88 0.22 -33.16
N SER A 758 -34.88 -0.66 -32.97
CA SER A 758 -34.77 -1.86 -32.12
C SER A 758 -33.94 -2.99 -32.73
N GLU A 759 -33.66 -2.95 -34.04
CA GLU A 759 -32.76 -3.87 -34.75
C GLU A 759 -31.35 -3.31 -34.84
N ALA A 760 -31.21 -2.00 -35.12
CA ALA A 760 -29.93 -1.30 -34.95
C ALA A 760 -29.40 -1.44 -33.50
N GLY A 761 -30.26 -1.32 -32.48
CA GLY A 761 -29.90 -1.59 -31.09
C GLY A 761 -29.50 -3.04 -30.82
N ARG A 762 -30.15 -4.02 -31.46
CA ARG A 762 -29.76 -5.44 -31.38
C ARG A 762 -28.41 -5.72 -32.08
N ALA A 763 -28.09 -5.01 -33.16
CA ALA A 763 -26.81 -5.11 -33.84
C ALA A 763 -25.63 -4.69 -32.96
N LEU A 764 -25.81 -3.69 -32.07
CA LEU A 764 -24.77 -3.27 -31.12
C LEU A 764 -24.37 -4.39 -30.14
N LEU A 765 -25.21 -5.41 -29.93
CA LEU A 765 -24.89 -6.55 -29.05
C LEU A 765 -23.66 -7.34 -29.53
N PHE A 766 -23.33 -7.32 -30.83
CA PHE A 766 -22.14 -7.99 -31.37
C PHE A 766 -20.82 -7.40 -30.85
N PHE A 767 -20.82 -6.18 -30.32
CA PHE A 767 -19.66 -5.56 -29.67
C PHE A 767 -19.27 -6.27 -28.35
N VAL A 768 -20.25 -6.76 -27.60
CA VAL A 768 -20.05 -7.27 -26.21
C VAL A 768 -19.29 -8.60 -26.12
N PRO A 769 -19.54 -9.62 -26.98
CA PRO A 769 -18.66 -10.79 -27.06
C PRO A 769 -17.21 -10.40 -27.35
N GLY A 770 -16.99 -9.34 -28.13
CA GLY A 770 -15.68 -8.73 -28.35
C GLY A 770 -15.03 -8.27 -27.05
N ILE A 771 -15.72 -7.45 -26.25
CA ILE A 771 -15.24 -6.99 -24.93
C ILE A 771 -14.86 -8.19 -24.06
N ALA A 772 -15.72 -9.22 -23.99
CA ALA A 772 -15.47 -10.40 -23.16
C ALA A 772 -14.19 -11.15 -23.58
N VAL A 773 -13.96 -11.34 -24.88
CA VAL A 773 -12.73 -11.94 -25.42
C VAL A 773 -11.52 -11.06 -25.12
N GLY A 774 -11.64 -9.73 -25.29
CA GLY A 774 -10.57 -8.79 -25.00
C GLY A 774 -10.16 -8.78 -23.52
N VAL A 775 -11.13 -8.74 -22.61
CA VAL A 775 -10.89 -8.84 -21.16
C VAL A 775 -10.21 -10.17 -20.82
N TYR A 776 -10.65 -11.30 -21.41
CA TYR A 776 -9.99 -12.59 -21.20
C TYR A 776 -8.53 -12.61 -21.70
N MET A 777 -8.26 -12.00 -22.86
CA MET A 777 -6.89 -11.82 -23.37
C MET A 777 -6.04 -10.99 -22.41
N ALA A 778 -6.57 -9.86 -21.91
CA ALA A 778 -5.88 -9.01 -20.93
C ALA A 778 -5.53 -9.76 -19.63
N ILE A 779 -6.47 -10.51 -19.05
CA ILE A 779 -6.22 -11.36 -17.88
C ILE A 779 -5.04 -12.31 -18.15
N ARG A 780 -5.06 -13.02 -19.29
CA ARG A 780 -4.04 -14.01 -19.62
C ARG A 780 -2.67 -13.38 -19.89
N MET A 781 -2.64 -12.19 -20.50
CA MET A 781 -1.42 -11.44 -20.78
C MET A 781 -0.80 -10.84 -19.51
N CYS A 782 -1.61 -10.26 -18.62
CA CYS A 782 -1.16 -9.71 -17.34
C CYS A 782 -0.77 -10.77 -16.31
N ASN A 783 -1.45 -11.93 -16.27
CA ASN A 783 -1.30 -12.88 -15.16
C ASN A 783 -0.53 -14.17 -15.50
N ASN A 784 -0.48 -14.60 -16.76
CA ASN A 784 0.16 -15.86 -17.15
C ASN A 784 1.44 -15.62 -17.97
N TRP A 785 1.32 -14.96 -19.11
CA TRP A 785 2.42 -14.62 -20.02
C TRP A 785 1.98 -13.50 -20.98
N PRO A 786 2.71 -12.39 -21.14
CA PRO A 786 4.08 -12.15 -20.65
C PRO A 786 4.21 -11.56 -19.23
N ARG A 787 3.12 -11.49 -18.45
CA ARG A 787 3.07 -10.99 -17.05
C ARG A 787 3.39 -9.50 -16.88
N GLN A 788 2.92 -8.69 -17.81
CA GLN A 788 3.18 -7.25 -17.82
C GLN A 788 2.11 -6.46 -18.56
N THR A 789 1.97 -5.17 -18.22
CA THR A 789 0.91 -4.29 -18.71
C THR A 789 1.14 -3.73 -20.13
N TRP A 790 2.39 -3.63 -20.60
CA TRP A 790 2.68 -3.03 -21.91
C TRP A 790 2.05 -3.79 -23.08
N HIS A 791 2.25 -5.12 -23.14
CA HIS A 791 1.79 -5.94 -24.25
C HIS A 791 0.27 -5.87 -24.49
N PRO A 792 -0.62 -6.03 -23.49
CA PRO A 792 -2.05 -5.94 -23.76
C PRO A 792 -2.45 -4.52 -24.20
N ILE A 793 -1.88 -3.45 -23.63
CA ILE A 793 -2.22 -2.09 -24.10
C ILE A 793 -1.81 -1.89 -25.56
N MET A 794 -0.60 -2.33 -25.95
CA MET A 794 -0.14 -2.33 -27.34
C MET A 794 -1.05 -3.15 -28.27
N THR A 795 -1.33 -4.41 -27.90
CA THR A 795 -2.18 -5.31 -28.70
C THR A 795 -3.60 -4.78 -28.84
N GLY A 796 -4.19 -4.22 -27.78
CA GLY A 796 -5.52 -3.60 -27.81
C GLY A 796 -5.58 -2.40 -28.75
N SER A 797 -4.58 -1.50 -28.70
CA SER A 797 -4.47 -0.35 -29.61
C SER A 797 -4.35 -0.76 -31.08
N ILE A 798 -3.58 -1.82 -31.39
CA ILE A 798 -3.45 -2.34 -32.76
C ILE A 798 -4.77 -2.96 -33.23
N ILE A 799 -5.40 -3.81 -32.41
CA ILE A 799 -6.66 -4.47 -32.76
C ILE A 799 -7.77 -3.46 -33.01
N GLU A 800 -7.90 -2.42 -32.17
CA GLU A 800 -8.89 -1.36 -32.35
C GLU A 800 -8.67 -0.57 -33.64
N ALA A 801 -7.45 -0.09 -33.89
CA ALA A 801 -7.16 0.67 -35.10
C ALA A 801 -7.47 -0.12 -36.39
N VAL A 802 -7.09 -1.41 -36.41
CA VAL A 802 -7.41 -2.32 -37.52
C VAL A 802 -8.92 -2.55 -37.62
N ALA A 803 -9.63 -2.73 -36.50
CA ALA A 803 -11.08 -2.92 -36.49
C ALA A 803 -11.82 -1.69 -37.05
N ILE A 804 -11.47 -0.47 -36.64
CA ILE A 804 -12.09 0.77 -37.15
C ILE A 804 -11.84 0.95 -38.65
N ALA A 805 -10.62 0.70 -39.13
CA ALA A 805 -10.29 0.78 -40.56
C ALA A 805 -11.07 -0.25 -41.40
N LEU A 806 -11.13 -1.50 -40.93
CA LEU A 806 -11.86 -2.56 -41.63
C LEU A 806 -13.38 -2.39 -41.51
N LEU A 807 -13.89 -1.77 -40.44
CA LEU A 807 -15.29 -1.43 -40.28
C LEU A 807 -15.75 -0.40 -41.31
N ALA A 808 -14.95 0.65 -41.54
CA ALA A 808 -15.21 1.64 -42.59
C ALA A 808 -15.29 0.99 -43.98
N TRP A 809 -14.33 0.12 -44.30
CA TRP A 809 -14.35 -0.66 -45.56
C TRP A 809 -15.55 -1.62 -45.64
N ALA A 810 -15.89 -2.32 -44.55
CA ALA A 810 -17.01 -3.26 -44.53
C ALA A 810 -18.38 -2.59 -44.70
N MET A 811 -18.54 -1.37 -44.19
CA MET A 811 -19.74 -0.53 -44.40
C MET A 811 -19.81 0.00 -45.84
N TRP A 812 -18.68 0.40 -46.43
CA TRP A 812 -18.60 0.81 -47.84
C TRP A 812 -19.06 -0.30 -48.80
N GLU A 813 -18.57 -1.53 -48.57
CA GLU A 813 -18.95 -2.74 -49.31
C GLU A 813 -20.31 -3.33 -48.90
N GLU A 814 -21.01 -2.70 -47.95
CA GLU A 814 -22.30 -3.13 -47.37
C GLU A 814 -22.36 -4.57 -46.83
N ARG A 815 -21.21 -5.15 -46.42
CA ARG A 815 -21.07 -6.56 -46.00
C ARG A 815 -21.43 -6.76 -44.53
N ASP A 816 -22.72 -6.88 -44.24
CA ASP A 816 -23.24 -6.94 -42.86
C ASP A 816 -22.57 -7.99 -41.95
N GLY A 817 -22.31 -9.20 -42.46
CA GLY A 817 -21.58 -10.24 -41.71
C GLY A 817 -20.16 -9.84 -41.32
N VAL A 818 -19.49 -9.03 -42.16
CA VAL A 818 -18.16 -8.46 -41.87
C VAL A 818 -18.28 -7.28 -40.91
N VAL A 819 -19.30 -6.42 -41.07
CA VAL A 819 -19.60 -5.33 -40.13
C VAL A 819 -19.77 -5.87 -38.70
N TYR A 820 -20.60 -6.89 -38.49
CA TYR A 820 -20.76 -7.54 -37.17
C TYR A 820 -19.43 -8.12 -36.64
N GLY A 821 -18.62 -8.73 -37.51
CA GLY A 821 -17.30 -9.26 -37.15
C GLY A 821 -16.29 -8.17 -36.75
N MET A 822 -16.29 -7.03 -37.45
CA MET A 822 -15.42 -5.89 -37.13
C MET A 822 -15.88 -5.13 -35.89
N MET A 823 -17.19 -5.04 -35.65
CA MET A 823 -17.74 -4.54 -34.37
C MET A 823 -17.27 -5.40 -33.20
N ALA A 824 -17.33 -6.74 -33.33
CA ALA A 824 -16.77 -7.63 -32.33
C ALA A 824 -15.25 -7.44 -32.16
N MET A 825 -14.50 -7.24 -33.25
CA MET A 825 -13.06 -6.96 -33.19
C MET A 825 -12.72 -5.64 -32.49
N ALA A 826 -13.49 -4.58 -32.73
CA ALA A 826 -13.36 -3.31 -32.01
C ALA A 826 -13.62 -3.50 -30.51
N GLY A 827 -14.64 -4.30 -30.17
CA GLY A 827 -14.92 -4.73 -28.79
C GLY A 827 -13.73 -5.44 -28.14
N VAL A 828 -12.99 -6.29 -28.89
CA VAL A 828 -11.74 -6.89 -28.39
C VAL A 828 -10.69 -5.82 -28.10
N GLY A 829 -10.45 -4.88 -29.02
CA GLY A 829 -9.47 -3.80 -28.85
C GLY A 829 -9.73 -2.93 -27.60
N VAL A 830 -11.00 -2.59 -27.34
CA VAL A 830 -11.46 -1.90 -26.13
C VAL A 830 -11.29 -2.81 -24.89
N GLY A 831 -11.82 -4.03 -24.93
CA GLY A 831 -11.81 -4.96 -23.79
C GLY A 831 -10.41 -5.35 -23.32
N VAL A 832 -9.42 -5.43 -24.22
CA VAL A 832 -8.02 -5.69 -23.84
C VAL A 832 -7.43 -4.54 -22.99
N ARG A 833 -7.91 -3.29 -23.12
CA ARG A 833 -7.35 -2.11 -22.44
C ARG A 833 -8.06 -1.73 -21.13
N PHE A 834 -9.35 -2.01 -20.99
CA PHE A 834 -10.17 -1.66 -19.80
C PHE A 834 -9.54 -2.02 -18.43
N MET A 835 -8.78 -3.12 -18.36
CA MET A 835 -8.11 -3.54 -17.11
C MET A 835 -6.64 -3.14 -17.04
N PRO A 836 -5.79 -3.35 -18.08
CA PRO A 836 -4.37 -3.00 -18.03
C PRO A 836 -4.06 -1.51 -17.97
N VAL A 837 -4.89 -0.64 -18.56
CA VAL A 837 -4.67 0.83 -18.56
C VAL A 837 -4.62 1.39 -17.14
N PRO A 838 -5.69 1.33 -16.32
CA PRO A 838 -5.61 1.81 -14.94
C PRO A 838 -4.59 1.03 -14.08
N LEU A 839 -4.36 -0.26 -14.37
CA LEU A 839 -3.34 -1.05 -13.65
C LEU A 839 -1.92 -0.50 -13.89
N HIS A 840 -1.60 -0.09 -15.11
CA HIS A 840 -0.29 0.46 -15.47
C HIS A 840 0.01 1.72 -14.64
N GLY A 841 -0.91 2.68 -14.60
CA GLY A 841 -0.74 3.90 -13.79
C GLY A 841 -0.60 3.59 -12.29
N MET A 842 -1.41 2.67 -11.76
CA MET A 842 -1.31 2.23 -10.36
C MET A 842 -0.01 1.51 -10.01
N GLY A 843 0.69 0.93 -11.00
CA GLY A 843 2.06 0.46 -10.84
C GLY A 843 3.01 1.62 -10.51
N PHE A 844 2.97 2.69 -11.31
CA PHE A 844 3.84 3.86 -11.16
C PHE A 844 3.60 4.67 -9.88
N PHE A 845 2.35 4.97 -9.51
CA PHE A 845 2.05 5.76 -8.31
C PHE A 845 1.10 5.01 -7.35
N PRO A 846 1.57 3.95 -6.68
CA PRO A 846 0.74 3.09 -5.82
C PRO A 846 0.25 3.76 -4.52
N LYS A 847 0.63 5.02 -4.28
CA LYS A 847 0.13 5.87 -3.19
C LYS A 847 -0.97 6.86 -3.62
N GLN A 848 -1.23 7.02 -4.92
CA GLN A 848 -2.16 8.01 -5.48
C GLN A 848 -3.20 7.35 -6.41
N VAL A 849 -3.73 6.20 -5.96
CA VAL A 849 -4.65 5.35 -6.74
C VAL A 849 -5.89 6.12 -7.22
N SER A 850 -6.55 6.87 -6.34
CA SER A 850 -7.77 7.63 -6.66
C SER A 850 -7.52 8.66 -7.78
N ALA A 851 -6.42 9.40 -7.71
CA ALA A 851 -6.05 10.41 -8.71
C ALA A 851 -5.79 9.79 -10.09
N ILE A 852 -5.06 8.66 -10.17
CA ILE A 852 -4.82 7.93 -11.43
C ILE A 852 -6.14 7.40 -12.01
N VAL A 853 -6.98 6.83 -11.16
CA VAL A 853 -8.28 6.29 -11.56
C VAL A 853 -9.18 7.39 -12.11
N SER A 854 -9.28 8.54 -11.43
CA SER A 854 -9.99 9.71 -11.95
C SER A 854 -9.40 10.20 -13.27
N LEU A 855 -8.08 10.32 -13.39
CA LEU A 855 -7.41 10.79 -14.61
C LEU A 855 -7.69 9.90 -15.83
N THR A 856 -7.57 8.58 -15.67
CA THR A 856 -7.85 7.61 -16.75
C THR A 856 -9.33 7.63 -17.12
N GLN A 857 -10.26 7.58 -16.14
CA GLN A 857 -11.70 7.64 -16.42
C GLN A 857 -12.19 8.98 -16.98
N LEU A 858 -11.51 10.08 -16.71
CA LEU A 858 -11.82 11.38 -17.33
C LEU A 858 -11.58 11.35 -18.84
N SER A 859 -10.57 10.60 -19.29
CA SER A 859 -10.08 10.63 -20.66
C SER A 859 -10.98 9.88 -21.64
N ASP A 860 -11.55 8.73 -21.26
CA ASP A 860 -12.46 7.93 -22.08
C ASP A 860 -13.68 8.76 -22.61
N PRO A 861 -14.55 9.35 -21.76
CA PRO A 861 -15.72 10.10 -22.23
C PRO A 861 -15.38 11.44 -22.91
N LEU A 862 -14.21 12.05 -22.60
CA LEU A 862 -13.69 13.19 -23.35
C LEU A 862 -13.35 12.80 -24.79
N GLY A 863 -12.65 11.68 -24.96
CA GLY A 863 -12.34 11.11 -26.27
C GLY A 863 -13.59 10.70 -27.04
N GLY A 864 -14.56 10.10 -26.35
CA GLY A 864 -15.87 9.76 -26.93
C GLY A 864 -16.62 10.97 -27.45
N THR A 865 -16.65 12.06 -26.68
CA THR A 865 -17.29 13.33 -27.06
C THR A 865 -16.57 13.95 -28.26
N PHE A 866 -15.25 14.15 -28.18
CA PHE A 866 -14.46 14.76 -29.26
C PHE A 866 -14.51 13.94 -30.56
N GLY A 867 -14.48 12.60 -30.45
CA GLY A 867 -14.69 11.68 -31.56
C GLY A 867 -16.05 11.85 -32.21
N LEU A 868 -17.12 11.80 -31.41
CA LEU A 868 -18.50 11.99 -31.88
C LEU A 868 -18.67 13.33 -32.61
N THR A 869 -18.11 14.42 -32.08
CA THR A 869 -18.15 15.76 -32.71
C THR A 869 -17.46 15.80 -34.08
N ILE A 870 -16.24 15.26 -34.20
CA ILE A 870 -15.51 15.18 -35.49
C ILE A 870 -16.32 14.35 -36.48
N MET A 871 -16.76 13.17 -36.07
CA MET A 871 -17.50 12.25 -36.92
C MET A 871 -18.84 12.81 -37.38
N THR A 872 -19.56 13.51 -36.49
CA THR A 872 -20.85 14.15 -36.80
C THR A 872 -20.66 15.32 -37.75
N THR A 873 -19.62 16.14 -37.56
CA THR A 873 -19.26 17.22 -38.50
C THR A 873 -18.96 16.66 -39.90
N VAL A 874 -18.14 15.61 -39.99
CA VAL A 874 -17.78 14.99 -41.27
C VAL A 874 -18.99 14.35 -41.94
N PHE A 875 -19.84 13.66 -41.17
CA PHE A 875 -21.10 13.09 -41.67
C PHE A 875 -22.05 14.17 -42.20
N ASN A 876 -22.31 15.23 -41.42
CA ASN A 876 -23.19 16.33 -41.83
C ASN A 876 -22.67 17.01 -43.11
N ASN A 877 -21.37 17.24 -43.21
CA ASN A 877 -20.76 17.83 -44.41
C ASN A 877 -20.83 16.90 -45.64
N ALA A 878 -20.63 15.60 -45.45
CA ALA A 878 -20.74 14.62 -46.53
C ALA A 878 -22.18 14.46 -47.03
N VAL A 879 -23.17 14.44 -46.14
CA VAL A 879 -24.59 14.36 -46.51
C VAL A 879 -25.08 15.67 -47.17
N ASN A 880 -24.65 16.83 -46.67
CA ASN A 880 -25.00 18.13 -47.26
C ASN A 880 -24.31 18.43 -48.62
N LEU A 881 -23.40 17.58 -49.10
CA LEU A 881 -22.81 17.72 -50.45
C LEU A 881 -23.77 17.27 -51.57
N GLY A 882 -24.94 16.72 -51.24
CA GLY A 882 -26.03 16.40 -52.16
C GLY A 882 -27.34 17.14 -51.84
N ASN A 883 -27.63 18.17 -52.64
CA ASN A 883 -28.94 18.84 -52.79
C ASN A 883 -29.51 19.70 -51.63
N ASN A 884 -30.40 20.63 -52.00
CA ASN A 884 -31.03 21.68 -51.17
C ASN A 884 -32.07 21.16 -50.15
N THR A 885 -31.88 19.96 -49.60
CA THR A 885 -32.71 19.40 -48.55
C THR A 885 -31.94 19.42 -47.24
N THR A 886 -32.25 20.38 -46.37
CA THR A 886 -31.76 20.42 -44.99
C THR A 886 -32.39 19.29 -44.18
N MET A 887 -31.98 18.05 -44.45
CA MET A 887 -32.31 16.88 -43.64
C MET A 887 -31.55 16.97 -42.32
N SER A 888 -32.14 17.72 -41.39
CA SER A 888 -31.76 17.65 -39.99
C SER A 888 -31.84 16.18 -39.54
N ALA A 889 -30.91 15.74 -38.70
CA ALA A 889 -30.93 14.41 -38.08
C ALA A 889 -32.17 14.14 -37.19
N ASN A 890 -33.18 15.01 -37.21
CA ASN A 890 -34.47 14.84 -36.55
C ASN A 890 -35.53 14.13 -37.44
N ASP A 891 -35.34 14.04 -38.76
CA ASP A 891 -36.32 13.49 -39.73
C ASP A 891 -36.34 11.94 -39.84
N PHE A 892 -36.07 11.24 -38.74
CA PHE A 892 -36.02 9.77 -38.68
C PHE A 892 -37.34 9.05 -39.06
N VAL A 893 -38.48 9.74 -38.95
CA VAL A 893 -39.81 9.20 -39.29
C VAL A 893 -40.21 9.53 -40.73
N THR A 894 -39.62 10.57 -41.31
CA THR A 894 -39.98 11.15 -42.60
C THR A 894 -39.35 10.37 -43.76
N LEU A 895 -38.18 9.76 -43.54
CA LEU A 895 -37.43 8.95 -44.51
C LEU A 895 -38.21 7.77 -45.12
N GLN A 896 -39.13 7.14 -44.37
CA GLN A 896 -39.90 5.99 -44.89
C GLN A 896 -41.04 6.38 -45.85
N ASN A 897 -41.35 7.67 -45.96
CA ASN A 897 -42.46 8.18 -46.78
C ASN A 897 -42.00 8.95 -48.03
N LEU A 898 -40.70 8.95 -48.34
CA LEU A 898 -40.12 9.61 -49.51
C LEU A 898 -40.19 8.74 -50.78
N PRO A 899 -40.09 9.34 -51.98
CA PRO A 899 -39.99 8.58 -53.23
C PRO A 899 -38.77 7.63 -53.24
N PRO A 900 -38.85 6.44 -53.87
CA PRO A 900 -37.76 5.46 -53.85
C PRO A 900 -36.41 5.99 -54.36
N GLU A 901 -36.43 6.91 -55.32
CA GLU A 901 -35.22 7.53 -55.89
C GLU A 901 -34.52 8.46 -54.88
N ALA A 902 -35.29 9.28 -54.15
CA ALA A 902 -34.76 10.15 -53.09
C ALA A 902 -34.20 9.32 -51.92
N ILE A 903 -34.85 8.20 -51.57
CA ILE A 903 -34.34 7.27 -50.55
C ILE A 903 -32.99 6.69 -50.97
N ALA A 904 -32.80 6.35 -52.26
CA ALA A 904 -31.53 5.82 -52.76
C ALA A 904 -30.39 6.86 -52.72
N GLU A 905 -30.67 8.11 -53.09
CA GLU A 905 -29.69 9.21 -53.02
C GLU A 905 -29.27 9.50 -51.56
N ILE A 906 -30.24 9.58 -50.64
CA ILE A 906 -30.00 9.77 -49.21
C ILE A 906 -29.22 8.57 -48.62
N LYS A 907 -29.54 7.33 -49.04
CA LYS A 907 -28.83 6.12 -48.59
C LYS A 907 -27.35 6.16 -48.95
N GLU A 908 -27.02 6.52 -50.19
CA GLU A 908 -25.63 6.62 -50.64
C GLU A 908 -24.90 7.75 -49.91
N ALA A 909 -25.47 8.96 -49.83
CA ALA A 909 -24.88 10.08 -49.11
C ALA A 909 -24.64 9.75 -47.62
N ALA A 910 -25.60 9.08 -46.96
CA ALA A 910 -25.45 8.62 -45.58
C ALA A 910 -24.35 7.56 -45.44
N LYS A 911 -24.24 6.61 -46.39
CA LYS A 911 -23.17 5.60 -46.41
C LYS A 911 -21.80 6.25 -46.56
N GLU A 912 -21.63 7.14 -47.53
CA GLU A 912 -20.36 7.86 -47.72
C GLU A 912 -19.99 8.68 -46.48
N GLY A 913 -20.95 9.41 -45.91
CA GLY A 913 -20.73 10.20 -44.69
C GLY A 913 -20.32 9.38 -43.47
N ILE A 914 -20.91 8.19 -43.27
CA ILE A 914 -20.55 7.29 -42.17
C ILE A 914 -19.13 6.73 -42.37
N VAL A 915 -18.77 6.36 -43.60
CA VAL A 915 -17.43 5.82 -43.92
C VAL A 915 -16.36 6.91 -43.76
N TRP A 916 -16.60 8.12 -44.26
CA TRP A 916 -15.69 9.26 -44.07
C TRP A 916 -15.56 9.66 -42.60
N ALA A 917 -16.65 9.61 -41.81
CA ALA A 917 -16.60 9.83 -40.38
C ALA A 917 -15.68 8.83 -39.66
N LEU A 918 -15.78 7.52 -39.98
CA LEU A 918 -14.88 6.50 -39.43
C LEU A 918 -13.41 6.70 -39.87
N ILE A 919 -13.18 7.15 -41.10
CA ILE A 919 -11.83 7.49 -41.60
C ILE A 919 -11.26 8.71 -40.85
N ALA A 920 -12.09 9.72 -40.52
CA ALA A 920 -11.64 10.94 -39.85
C ALA A 920 -11.03 10.72 -38.46
N ILE A 921 -11.46 9.67 -37.74
CA ILE A 921 -10.87 9.31 -36.43
C ILE A 921 -9.65 8.38 -36.53
N PHE A 922 -9.39 7.79 -37.71
CA PHE A 922 -8.29 6.83 -37.90
C PHE A 922 -6.88 7.38 -37.56
N PRO A 923 -6.53 8.65 -37.85
CA PRO A 923 -5.24 9.22 -37.42
C PRO A 923 -5.04 9.18 -35.90
N PHE A 924 -6.09 9.38 -35.10
CA PHE A 924 -6.02 9.29 -33.64
C PHE A 924 -5.79 7.83 -33.18
N MET A 925 -6.34 6.85 -33.90
CA MET A 925 -6.08 5.43 -33.63
C MET A 925 -4.63 5.04 -33.94
N ILE A 926 -4.05 5.56 -35.02
CA ILE A 926 -2.63 5.37 -35.33
C ILE A 926 -1.74 6.03 -34.26
N LEU A 927 -2.09 7.25 -33.83
CA LEU A 927 -1.41 7.90 -32.70
C LEU A 927 -1.54 7.11 -31.39
N CYS A 928 -2.61 6.33 -31.19
CA CYS A 928 -2.76 5.46 -30.02
C CYS A 928 -1.78 4.28 -30.04
N ILE A 929 -1.50 3.70 -31.22
CA ILE A 929 -0.45 2.69 -31.39
C ILE A 929 0.93 3.32 -31.09
N VAL A 930 1.19 4.53 -31.60
CA VAL A 930 2.44 5.26 -31.34
C VAL A 930 2.58 5.57 -29.84
N ALA A 931 1.54 6.08 -29.18
CA ALA A 931 1.55 6.35 -27.75
C ALA A 931 1.86 5.08 -26.95
N ALA A 932 1.21 3.96 -27.28
CA ALA A 932 1.46 2.68 -26.64
C ALA A 932 2.90 2.15 -26.89
N ALA A 933 3.49 2.43 -28.06
CA ALA A 933 4.88 2.06 -28.37
C ALA A 933 5.90 2.76 -27.46
N PHE A 934 5.62 4.00 -27.07
CA PHE A 934 6.52 4.82 -26.24
C PHE A 934 6.35 4.65 -24.73
N MET A 935 5.40 3.82 -24.27
CA MET A 935 5.28 3.49 -22.84
C MET A 935 6.40 2.55 -22.36
N GLY A 936 6.65 2.61 -21.06
CA GLY A 936 7.38 1.61 -20.29
C GLY A 936 6.51 0.40 -19.95
N SER A 937 6.89 -0.33 -18.90
CA SER A 937 6.18 -1.55 -18.52
C SER A 937 6.13 -1.76 -17.01
N VAL A 938 4.99 -2.26 -16.52
CA VAL A 938 4.81 -2.72 -15.14
C VAL A 938 4.69 -4.25 -15.16
N TYR A 939 5.55 -4.91 -14.41
CA TYR A 939 5.57 -6.37 -14.27
C TYR A 939 4.70 -6.82 -13.09
N LEU A 940 4.04 -7.96 -13.25
CA LEU A 940 3.25 -8.60 -12.20
C LEU A 940 4.03 -9.79 -11.62
N THR A 941 4.17 -9.81 -10.29
CA THR A 941 4.90 -10.85 -9.53
C THR A 941 4.16 -12.18 -9.51
N THR A 942 4.92 -13.26 -9.28
CA THR A 942 4.36 -14.61 -9.11
C THR A 942 4.40 -15.01 -7.64
N GLY A 943 3.26 -14.80 -6.96
CA GLY A 943 3.09 -15.24 -5.58
C GLY A 943 3.48 -16.72 -5.39
N ALA A 944 4.20 -16.95 -4.29
CA ALA A 944 4.91 -18.17 -3.83
C ALA A 944 6.43 -18.26 -4.08
N GLU A 945 7.01 -17.55 -5.07
CA GLU A 945 8.48 -17.56 -5.30
C GLU A 945 9.15 -16.18 -5.23
N ASP A 946 8.40 -15.08 -5.42
CA ASP A 946 8.88 -13.72 -5.18
C ASP A 946 8.57 -13.36 -3.70
N GLU A 947 9.58 -13.28 -2.81
CA GLU A 947 9.42 -13.11 -1.34
C GLU A 947 8.71 -11.82 -0.87
N ASP A 948 8.45 -10.88 -1.78
CA ASP A 948 7.74 -9.64 -1.49
C ASP A 948 6.57 -9.41 -2.47
N ASP A 949 5.43 -10.03 -2.15
CA ASP A 949 4.14 -10.03 -2.88
C ASP A 949 3.57 -8.60 -3.12
N ASN A 950 4.22 -7.56 -2.58
CA ASN A 950 3.80 -6.15 -2.55
C ASN A 950 4.68 -5.19 -3.38
N ALA A 951 5.78 -5.69 -3.95
CA ALA A 951 6.76 -4.94 -4.72
C ALA A 951 6.39 -4.88 -6.22
N ASN A 952 5.94 -3.72 -6.71
CA ASN A 952 5.72 -3.48 -8.14
C ASN A 952 7.06 -3.24 -8.84
N GLN A 953 7.41 -4.07 -9.82
CA GLN A 953 8.61 -3.86 -10.66
C GLN A 953 8.25 -3.06 -11.92
N ILE A 954 8.97 -1.97 -12.17
CA ILE A 954 8.64 -0.99 -13.22
C ILE A 954 9.86 -0.68 -14.07
N TYR A 955 9.69 -0.77 -15.39
CA TYR A 955 10.63 -0.25 -16.37
C TYR A 955 10.16 1.16 -16.81
N GLU A 956 10.82 2.21 -16.32
CA GLU A 956 10.49 3.62 -16.66
C GLU A 956 10.99 4.03 -18.06
N GLY A 957 11.87 3.24 -18.69
CA GLY A 957 12.30 3.45 -20.07
C GLY A 957 11.20 3.11 -21.09
N VAL A 958 11.39 3.46 -22.36
CA VAL A 958 10.49 3.00 -23.44
C VAL A 958 10.69 1.50 -23.67
N TYR A 959 9.67 0.69 -23.40
CA TYR A 959 9.82 -0.77 -23.37
C TYR A 959 10.10 -1.37 -24.76
N LEU A 960 9.52 -0.80 -25.82
CA LEU A 960 9.75 -1.24 -27.20
C LEU A 960 11.24 -1.18 -27.60
N TRP A 961 11.98 -0.16 -27.16
CA TRP A 961 13.42 -0.06 -27.47
C TRP A 961 14.23 -1.18 -26.80
N ALA A 962 13.87 -1.60 -25.59
CA ALA A 962 14.52 -2.73 -24.93
C ALA A 962 14.26 -4.06 -25.64
N LEU A 963 13.01 -4.29 -26.09
CA LEU A 963 12.65 -5.44 -26.92
C LEU A 963 13.44 -5.47 -28.24
N LEU A 964 13.50 -4.35 -28.96
CA LEU A 964 14.21 -4.23 -30.24
C LEU A 964 15.71 -4.45 -30.09
N ARG A 965 16.31 -3.94 -29.01
CA ARG A 965 17.74 -4.13 -28.68
C ARG A 965 18.06 -5.51 -28.09
N LYS A 966 17.04 -6.32 -27.78
CA LYS A 966 17.15 -7.58 -27.02
C LYS A 966 17.89 -7.40 -25.69
N GLU A 967 17.74 -6.24 -25.05
CA GLU A 967 18.30 -6.01 -23.72
C GLU A 967 17.67 -7.02 -22.75
N LYS A 968 18.50 -7.83 -22.09
CA LYS A 968 18.04 -8.63 -20.93
C LYS A 968 17.72 -7.65 -19.81
N ILE A 969 16.45 -7.27 -19.69
CA ILE A 969 15.94 -6.60 -18.51
C ILE A 969 15.93 -7.63 -17.39
N ASP A 970 17.02 -7.66 -16.62
CA ASP A 970 17.06 -8.39 -15.37
C ASP A 970 16.18 -7.65 -14.34
N ARG A 971 15.43 -8.41 -13.54
CA ARG A 971 14.55 -7.88 -12.48
C ARG A 971 15.34 -7.11 -11.41
N ASN A 972 16.63 -7.42 -11.27
CA ASN A 972 17.57 -6.74 -10.35
C ASN A 972 18.43 -5.66 -11.04
N SER A 973 18.16 -5.27 -12.29
CA SER A 973 18.94 -4.21 -12.96
C SER A 973 18.51 -2.81 -12.51
N ASP A 974 19.45 -1.85 -12.46
CA ASP A 974 19.20 -0.43 -12.08
C ASP A 974 18.14 0.29 -12.94
N LYS A 975 17.75 -0.31 -14.08
CA LYS A 975 16.68 0.18 -14.96
C LYS A 975 15.28 -0.24 -14.50
N VAL A 976 15.17 -1.14 -13.53
CA VAL A 976 13.90 -1.64 -12.96
C VAL A 976 13.73 -1.06 -11.56
N LYS A 977 12.75 -0.16 -11.43
CA LYS A 977 12.42 0.50 -10.17
C LYS A 977 11.37 -0.31 -9.42
N VAL A 978 11.56 -0.46 -8.12
CA VAL A 978 10.56 -1.08 -7.23
C VAL A 978 9.70 0.00 -6.57
N THR A 979 8.38 -0.14 -6.61
CA THR A 979 7.45 0.70 -5.84
C THR A 979 6.53 -0.14 -4.97
N TYR A 980 6.13 0.40 -3.82
CA TYR A 980 5.39 -0.32 -2.78
C TYR A 980 3.99 0.26 -2.57
N ARG A 981 2.97 -0.60 -2.46
CA ARG A 981 1.59 -0.19 -2.15
C ARG A 981 1.41 0.25 -0.69
N ALA A 982 0.79 1.41 -0.51
CA ALA A 982 0.59 2.03 0.81
C ALA A 982 -0.12 1.11 1.83
N ALA A 983 -1.04 0.24 1.36
CA ALA A 983 -1.80 -0.68 2.20
C ALA A 983 -0.93 -1.71 2.97
N TYR A 984 0.32 -1.94 2.54
CA TYR A 984 1.30 -2.78 3.24
C TYR A 984 2.63 -2.08 3.52
N ALA A 985 2.76 -0.79 3.18
CA ALA A 985 3.98 0.01 3.44
C ALA A 985 4.23 0.34 4.93
N ASN A 986 3.32 -0.11 5.83
CA ASN A 986 3.54 -0.13 7.28
C ASN A 986 4.13 -1.46 7.77
N ARG A 987 4.38 -2.44 6.89
CA ARG A 987 5.38 -3.47 7.19
C ARG A 987 6.75 -2.79 7.09
N PRO A 988 7.60 -2.81 8.13
CA PRO A 988 9.00 -2.46 7.94
C PRO A 988 9.55 -3.40 6.87
N SER A 989 10.24 -2.84 5.88
CA SER A 989 10.94 -3.64 4.89
C SER A 989 11.94 -4.54 5.61
N LEU A 990 11.69 -5.85 5.60
CA LEU A 990 12.68 -6.83 6.00
C LEU A 990 13.94 -6.60 5.14
N PRO A 991 15.12 -6.35 5.72
CA PRO A 991 16.34 -6.31 4.93
C PRO A 991 16.58 -7.69 4.30
N ARG A 992 16.97 -7.69 3.02
CA ARG A 992 17.44 -8.87 2.29
C ARG A 992 18.75 -9.40 2.87
#